data_AF-A0A6J0MF19-F1
#
_entry.id   AF-A0A6J0MF19-F1
#
_cell.length_a   1.000
_cell.length_b   1.000
_cell.length_c   1.000
_cell.angle_alpha   90.00
_cell.angle_beta   90.00
_cell.angle_gamma   90.00
#
_symmetry.space_group_name_H-M   'P 1'
#
loop_
_entity.id
_entity.type
_entity.pdbx_description
1 polymer ?
#
loop_
_entity_poly.entity_id
_entity_poly.type
_entity_poly.pdbx_seq_one_letter_code
_entity_poly.pdbx_strand_id
1 'polypeptide(L)'
;MMLSPSPNTVAKSSLEEMLESLRQMDECDRPPIDIPPALPSRPNSRARLPSARRSLPAKFNVCSVMEDQNQSGSVASKEETEPEKKEEGKRKEKDLGVKRNSFGSKKMRTGYGSESPYAAEKEEGVKVSPVENKEEQKPEWNNNVEYFINKKLRVWCRVANGQWQLGKIQSTSADTSLVMLSTSDVVKVTTEDLFPANPDVLEGVEDLIQLSYLNEPSVLYNLRVRYSQDVIYSKAGPVLIAVNPFKSVQIYGNEIISAYQRKAVDAPHVYAVADSAFDEMMREEKNQSIIISGESGAGKTETAKFAMQYLAALGGGSCGVEYEILKTTSILEAFGNAKTSRNANSSRFGKLIEIHFSATGKISGAKLETFLLEKSRVAQLFNGERSYHIFYELCAGASPILKERLKLKTASEYTYLNQSDCLTIDGVDDAQKFRKLLESFDIVQIPKEHQERVFALLAAVLWLGNVSFRVTDNENHVEVVADEAVTNAAMLMGCNSDELMVVLSTLKLQAGTDCIAKKLTLRQATDMRDGIAKFIYASLFDWLVEQINIALEVGKSLTGRSISILDIYGFESFKNNSFEQFCINYANERLQQHFNRHLFKLEQEEYEEDGIDWTKVDFEDNQECLDLIEKKPIGLLSLLDEESNFPKATDLTFANKLKQHLKTNSCFKGERGRAFRVNHYAGEVVYDTNGFLEKNRDPLPADLIHLLASCNCQLLKLFSTKVRNKSQKPLMLSDSTNQTVGTKFKGQLFKLMNKLENTTPHFIRCIKPNSKQLPMVYEEDLVLQQLRCCGVLEVVRISRSGYPTRLTHQEFAGRYGFLLSDKKVSQDPLSVSIAVLKQYDVHPEMYQVGYTKLYLRTGQIGIFEDRRKKVLQGIVGLQKRFRGHLSREYFQSMRNGALVLQSYVRGVIARRMFDIEAKLYADSVSEASTGELTAVIHLQSAVRGWLARKRFSSKQRQKELLNVTTISKRKSEDKEQFQVQPSAMSDLQKRVLESEAALVQKEEENTALREQLRQFEERWSEYELKMKSMEETWQKQMSSLQMSLAAARKSLATENVTGQAGGGARQDTSVSPFGYESEDTTSTTATPGLRTPTTNFTNGNTPELRSREHPNGSLNAVNHLAREFDQRRLNFDEDARAIVEVKVEPEATATNGQQQQQHPEDEFRKLKLRFETWKKDYKARLRETKARLHSDKRRHRKWWGK
;
A
#
# COMPACT_ATOMS: atom_id res chain seq x y z
N MET A 1 57.27 55.15 27.54
CA MET A 1 57.88 55.67 28.79
C MET A 1 57.11 56.93 29.15
N MET A 2 56.65 57.08 30.40
CA MET A 2 55.89 58.25 30.91
C MET A 2 54.51 58.53 30.24
N LEU A 3 53.51 59.13 30.88
CA LEU A 3 53.22 59.30 32.32
C LEU A 3 51.70 59.48 32.54
N SER A 4 51.22 59.25 33.76
CA SER A 4 49.88 59.64 34.24
C SER A 4 49.85 61.12 34.67
N PRO A 5 48.67 61.72 34.92
CA PRO A 5 48.13 61.70 36.29
C PRO A 5 46.59 61.52 36.38
N SER A 6 46.07 61.70 37.59
CA SER A 6 44.74 61.29 38.09
C SER A 6 43.89 62.50 38.56
N PRO A 7 42.91 62.38 39.48
CA PRO A 7 41.56 61.82 39.28
C PRO A 7 40.44 62.82 39.68
N ASN A 8 39.17 62.39 39.59
CA ASN A 8 38.15 62.80 40.57
C ASN A 8 37.01 61.78 40.67
N THR A 9 36.36 61.71 41.83
CA THR A 9 35.39 60.66 42.19
C THR A 9 33.94 61.16 42.25
N VAL A 10 33.00 60.33 41.80
CA VAL A 10 31.57 60.41 42.13
C VAL A 10 31.11 58.99 42.47
N ALA A 11 30.44 58.80 43.60
CA ALA A 11 29.93 57.50 44.00
C ALA A 11 28.69 57.13 43.18
N LYS A 12 28.71 55.93 42.57
CA LYS A 12 27.56 55.34 41.88
C LYS A 12 26.56 54.72 42.87
N SER A 13 25.32 54.54 42.42
CA SER A 13 24.28 53.82 43.18
C SER A 13 24.53 52.31 43.17
N SER A 14 24.09 51.57 44.20
CA SER A 14 24.17 50.09 44.19
C SER A 14 23.31 49.45 43.09
N LEU A 15 22.33 50.18 42.54
CA LEU A 15 21.62 49.77 41.33
C LEU A 15 22.55 49.78 40.10
N GLU A 16 23.50 50.72 40.02
CA GLU A 16 24.48 50.77 38.93
C GLU A 16 25.54 49.69 39.09
N GLU A 17 26.04 49.41 40.31
CA GLU A 17 26.95 48.27 40.55
C GLU A 17 26.30 46.93 40.16
N MET A 18 25.00 46.77 40.45
CA MET A 18 24.23 45.59 40.05
C MET A 18 24.06 45.49 38.52
N LEU A 19 23.82 46.61 37.83
CA LEU A 19 23.71 46.65 36.37
C LEU A 19 25.05 46.48 35.65
N GLU A 20 26.16 46.98 36.22
CA GLU A 20 27.51 46.77 35.70
C GLU A 20 27.95 45.31 35.91
N SER A 21 27.60 44.70 37.05
CA SER A 21 27.85 43.27 37.33
C SER A 21 27.07 42.35 36.37
N LEU A 22 25.81 42.68 36.07
CA LEU A 22 25.02 41.95 35.07
C LEU A 22 25.61 42.07 33.66
N ARG A 23 26.13 43.25 33.28
CA ARG A 23 26.84 43.44 32.00
C ARG A 23 28.15 42.67 31.92
N GLN A 24 28.90 42.57 33.02
CA GLN A 24 30.16 41.80 33.03
C GLN A 24 29.94 40.29 32.94
N MET A 25 28.77 39.76 33.35
CA MET A 25 28.42 38.36 33.08
C MET A 25 28.05 38.13 31.60
N ASP A 26 27.29 39.04 30.98
CA ASP A 26 26.88 38.94 29.55
C ASP A 26 28.04 39.03 28.53
N GLU A 27 29.22 39.49 28.94
CA GLU A 27 30.42 39.57 28.08
C GLU A 27 31.44 38.44 28.30
N CYS A 28 31.31 37.60 29.33
CA CYS A 28 32.27 36.52 29.60
C CYS A 28 31.94 35.19 28.90
N ASP A 29 30.66 34.84 28.73
CA ASP A 29 30.23 33.55 28.16
C ASP A 29 29.93 33.61 26.65
N ARG A 30 30.93 34.06 25.86
CA ARG A 30 30.92 33.91 24.39
C ARG A 30 32.12 33.10 23.90
N PRO A 31 31.95 31.81 23.56
CA PRO A 31 32.95 31.09 22.77
C PRO A 31 33.11 31.75 21.38
N PRO A 32 34.27 31.57 20.71
CA PRO A 32 34.53 32.19 19.40
C PRO A 32 33.56 31.72 18.32
N ILE A 33 33.43 32.51 17.26
CA ILE A 33 32.61 32.16 16.09
C ILE A 33 33.34 31.08 15.29
N ASP A 34 33.12 29.82 15.66
CA ASP A 34 33.49 28.68 14.84
C ASP A 34 32.66 28.69 13.56
N ILE A 35 33.32 29.07 12.47
CA ILE A 35 32.77 28.95 11.12
C ILE A 35 32.47 27.46 10.88
N PRO A 36 31.24 27.07 10.50
CA PRO A 36 30.90 25.66 10.33
C PRO A 36 31.84 25.01 9.33
N PRO A 37 32.38 23.81 9.62
CA PRO A 37 33.31 23.14 8.71
C PRO A 37 32.64 22.94 7.36
N ALA A 38 33.36 23.27 6.29
CA ALA A 38 32.85 23.15 4.92
C ALA A 38 32.34 21.73 4.67
N LEU A 39 31.14 21.63 4.06
CA LEU A 39 30.49 20.37 3.73
C LEU A 39 31.50 19.40 3.10
N PRO A 40 31.56 18.12 3.55
CA PRO A 40 32.54 17.17 3.06
C PRO A 40 32.42 17.04 1.54
N SER A 41 33.47 17.47 0.83
CA SER A 41 33.43 17.57 -0.63
C SER A 41 33.14 16.20 -1.25
N ARG A 42 32.09 16.13 -2.09
CA ARG A 42 31.68 14.96 -2.88
C ARG A 42 32.92 14.20 -3.37
N PRO A 43 33.07 12.89 -3.10
CA PRO A 43 34.20 12.11 -3.61
C PRO A 43 34.30 12.31 -5.12
N ASN A 44 35.45 12.79 -5.59
CA ASN A 44 35.63 13.21 -6.98
C ASN A 44 35.72 11.99 -7.92
N SER A 45 34.57 11.37 -8.21
CA SER A 45 34.38 10.34 -9.24
C SER A 45 34.46 10.92 -10.66
N ARG A 46 35.46 11.78 -10.92
CA ARG A 46 35.92 12.13 -12.27
C ARG A 46 36.68 10.95 -12.89
N ALA A 47 35.97 9.84 -13.06
CA ALA A 47 36.31 8.87 -14.09
C ALA A 47 36.21 9.59 -15.44
N ARG A 48 37.35 10.05 -15.98
CA ARG A 48 37.42 10.50 -17.37
C ARG A 48 36.92 9.36 -18.24
N LEU A 49 35.93 9.63 -19.08
CA LEU A 49 35.63 8.79 -20.23
C LEU A 49 36.94 8.51 -20.99
N PRO A 50 37.36 7.24 -21.15
CA PRO A 50 38.50 6.91 -21.99
C PRO A 50 38.19 7.34 -23.42
N SER A 51 39.11 8.06 -24.06
CA SER A 51 38.91 8.51 -25.45
C SER A 51 38.85 7.29 -26.38
N ALA A 52 37.71 7.15 -27.07
CA ALA A 52 37.41 6.01 -27.94
C ALA A 52 38.23 6.03 -29.25
N ARG A 53 39.55 5.81 -29.15
CA ARG A 53 40.45 5.49 -30.27
C ARG A 53 41.84 5.03 -29.77
N ARG A 54 41.97 3.73 -29.44
CA ARG A 54 43.23 2.98 -29.55
C ARG A 54 42.96 1.49 -29.72
N SER A 55 43.57 0.89 -30.74
CA SER A 55 43.45 -0.53 -31.07
C SER A 55 44.25 -1.40 -30.10
N LEU A 56 43.68 -2.54 -29.68
CA LEU A 56 44.42 -3.58 -28.95
C LEU A 56 45.54 -4.16 -29.83
N PRO A 57 46.77 -4.35 -29.31
CA PRO A 57 47.80 -5.11 -30.00
C PRO A 57 47.45 -6.61 -30.03
N ALA A 58 47.66 -7.25 -31.18
CA ALA A 58 47.59 -8.70 -31.29
C ALA A 58 48.94 -9.35 -30.95
N LYS A 59 48.89 -10.57 -30.39
CA LYS A 59 50.01 -11.46 -30.01
C LYS A 59 50.78 -11.08 -28.73
N PHE A 60 50.66 -11.94 -27.72
CA PHE A 60 51.81 -12.73 -27.26
C PHE A 60 51.31 -14.12 -26.84
N ASN A 61 52.19 -15.12 -26.79
CA ASN A 61 51.80 -16.52 -26.59
C ASN A 61 52.73 -17.23 -25.58
N VAL A 62 52.13 -18.12 -24.79
CA VAL A 62 52.67 -19.18 -23.88
C VAL A 62 54.20 -19.28 -23.67
N CYS A 63 54.61 -19.39 -22.39
CA CYS A 63 55.68 -20.31 -21.98
C CYS A 63 55.29 -21.03 -20.67
N SER A 64 56.04 -22.07 -20.28
CA SER A 64 55.71 -23.07 -19.25
C SER A 64 56.80 -23.16 -18.15
N VAL A 65 56.88 -24.30 -17.42
CA VAL A 65 57.97 -24.74 -16.49
C VAL A 65 57.86 -24.11 -15.06
N MET A 66 57.92 -24.84 -13.92
CA MET A 66 58.14 -26.28 -13.60
C MET A 66 57.54 -26.68 -12.21
N GLU A 67 57.31 -27.99 -12.00
CA GLU A 67 57.40 -28.78 -10.73
C GLU A 67 56.57 -28.37 -9.46
N ASP A 68 56.24 -29.25 -8.50
CA ASP A 68 56.70 -30.64 -8.23
C ASP A 68 55.63 -31.56 -7.55
N GLN A 69 55.87 -32.88 -7.57
CA GLN A 69 55.36 -34.03 -6.75
C GLN A 69 53.95 -33.97 -6.06
N ASN A 70 53.13 -35.04 -6.10
CA ASN A 70 53.50 -36.38 -5.60
C ASN A 70 52.64 -37.57 -6.13
N GLN A 71 53.04 -38.80 -5.78
CA GLN A 71 52.53 -40.13 -6.22
C GLN A 71 51.37 -40.63 -5.31
N SER A 72 50.62 -41.74 -5.48
CA SER A 72 50.40 -42.88 -6.43
C SER A 72 48.92 -43.36 -6.19
N GLY A 73 48.25 -44.37 -6.79
CA GLY A 73 48.56 -45.57 -7.57
C GLY A 73 47.28 -46.46 -7.71
N SER A 74 47.28 -47.41 -8.66
CA SER A 74 46.23 -48.40 -9.04
C SER A 74 45.71 -49.34 -7.91
N VAL A 75 44.56 -50.06 -7.95
CA VAL A 75 44.00 -51.09 -8.88
C VAL A 75 42.47 -51.25 -8.61
N ALA A 76 41.49 -51.61 -9.47
CA ALA A 76 41.33 -52.07 -10.88
C ALA A 76 40.87 -53.55 -11.13
N SER A 77 39.55 -53.81 -11.19
CA SER A 77 38.83 -54.96 -11.84
C SER A 77 37.36 -54.55 -12.12
N LYS A 78 36.64 -54.88 -13.23
CA LYS A 78 36.43 -56.12 -14.04
C LYS A 78 35.42 -57.11 -13.39
N GLU A 79 34.51 -57.82 -14.08
CA GLU A 79 34.22 -58.16 -15.51
C GLU A 79 32.71 -58.52 -15.67
N GLU A 80 31.98 -58.54 -16.81
CA GLU A 80 32.00 -57.82 -18.10
C GLU A 80 30.66 -58.09 -18.88
N THR A 81 30.66 -58.52 -20.17
CA THR A 81 29.52 -58.90 -21.09
C THR A 81 28.67 -57.74 -21.70
N GLU A 82 28.64 -57.43 -23.02
CA GLU A 82 28.85 -58.11 -24.35
C GLU A 82 27.72 -59.06 -24.82
N PRO A 83 27.52 -59.27 -26.16
CA PRO A 83 28.29 -58.80 -27.34
C PRO A 83 27.44 -57.94 -28.33
N GLU A 84 27.69 -57.66 -29.63
CA GLU A 84 28.64 -58.07 -30.72
C GLU A 84 28.61 -56.93 -31.83
N LYS A 85 29.07 -56.91 -33.12
CA LYS A 85 29.62 -57.83 -34.16
C LYS A 85 30.22 -57.07 -35.39
N LYS A 86 31.52 -57.29 -35.74
CA LYS A 86 32.18 -57.13 -37.09
C LYS A 86 32.19 -55.74 -37.80
N GLU A 87 33.11 -55.33 -38.71
CA GLU A 87 34.51 -55.62 -39.19
C GLU A 87 34.81 -54.53 -40.28
N GLU A 88 36.02 -54.09 -40.71
CA GLU A 88 37.46 -54.17 -40.33
C GLU A 88 38.13 -52.85 -40.88
N GLY A 89 39.41 -52.78 -41.32
CA GLY A 89 39.76 -51.84 -42.43
C GLY A 89 41.14 -51.17 -42.59
N LYS A 90 42.23 -51.55 -41.89
CA LYS A 90 43.67 -51.23 -42.17
C LYS A 90 44.18 -49.79 -42.52
N ARG A 91 45.08 -49.31 -41.62
CA ARG A 91 46.50 -48.87 -41.83
C ARG A 91 46.93 -47.41 -42.20
N LYS A 92 47.87 -46.91 -41.35
CA LYS A 92 49.10 -46.09 -41.63
C LYS A 92 48.97 -44.60 -42.02
N GLU A 93 50.00 -43.72 -41.93
CA GLU A 93 51.14 -43.50 -40.98
C GLU A 93 51.92 -42.19 -41.38
N LYS A 94 52.50 -41.44 -40.44
CA LYS A 94 53.60 -40.43 -40.57
C LYS A 94 53.47 -39.12 -41.42
N ASP A 95 53.49 -37.98 -40.73
CA ASP A 95 54.65 -37.06 -40.51
C ASP A 95 55.32 -36.22 -41.66
N LEU A 96 55.91 -35.06 -41.25
CA LEU A 96 56.89 -34.15 -41.90
C LEU A 96 56.52 -33.15 -43.04
N GLY A 97 57.20 -31.97 -43.01
CA GLY A 97 57.48 -31.06 -44.15
C GLY A 97 56.65 -29.76 -44.23
N VAL A 98 57.02 -28.58 -43.70
CA VAL A 98 58.24 -27.74 -43.80
C VAL A 98 58.49 -27.06 -45.18
N LYS A 99 58.04 -25.78 -45.31
CA LYS A 99 58.74 -24.60 -45.93
C LYS A 99 57.80 -23.38 -45.86
N ARG A 100 58.13 -22.29 -45.14
CA ARG A 100 59.10 -21.19 -45.38
C ARG A 100 58.59 -20.07 -46.31
N ASN A 101 58.40 -18.91 -45.70
CA ASN A 101 58.81 -17.55 -46.09
C ASN A 101 58.69 -17.09 -47.56
N SER A 102 58.08 -15.91 -47.77
CA SER A 102 58.86 -14.75 -48.27
C SER A 102 58.21 -13.39 -47.96
N PHE A 103 59.00 -12.34 -48.20
CA PHE A 103 58.73 -10.90 -48.13
C PHE A 103 57.70 -10.45 -49.21
N GLY A 104 57.11 -9.25 -49.20
CA GLY A 104 57.24 -8.12 -48.26
C GLY A 104 57.65 -6.79 -48.94
N SER A 105 57.10 -5.67 -48.43
CA SER A 105 57.51 -4.27 -48.68
C SER A 105 57.24 -3.58 -50.04
N LYS A 106 56.44 -2.50 -49.96
CA LYS A 106 56.61 -1.15 -50.58
C LYS A 106 57.22 -1.03 -52.01
N LYS A 107 56.50 -0.39 -52.94
CA LYS A 107 56.78 1.01 -53.41
C LYS A 107 55.84 1.52 -54.53
N MET A 108 55.88 2.85 -54.73
CA MET A 108 55.62 3.61 -55.98
C MET A 108 54.18 3.64 -56.59
N ARG A 109 53.81 4.54 -57.53
CA ARG A 109 54.18 5.97 -57.87
C ARG A 109 53.41 6.40 -59.14
N THR A 110 52.99 7.69 -59.25
CA THR A 110 52.61 8.40 -60.52
C THR A 110 51.41 7.83 -61.33
N GLY A 111 50.71 8.59 -62.19
CA GLY A 111 50.72 10.03 -62.51
C GLY A 111 50.03 10.35 -63.86
N TYR A 112 49.63 11.62 -64.08
CA TYR A 112 48.96 12.18 -65.29
C TYR A 112 47.51 11.69 -65.58
N GLY A 113 46.63 12.50 -66.19
CA GLY A 113 46.76 13.91 -66.62
C GLY A 113 45.44 14.50 -67.17
N SER A 114 45.46 15.80 -67.54
CA SER A 114 44.33 16.66 -68.02
C SER A 114 43.36 17.20 -66.92
N GLU A 115 42.76 18.40 -66.97
CA GLU A 115 43.03 19.63 -67.77
C GLU A 115 42.45 20.94 -67.14
N SER A 116 42.45 22.06 -67.87
CA SER A 116 41.92 23.42 -67.55
C SER A 116 41.62 24.18 -68.87
N PRO A 117 40.93 25.37 -68.99
CA PRO A 117 40.94 26.54 -68.06
C PRO A 117 39.64 27.43 -67.98
N TYR A 118 39.72 28.58 -67.27
CA TYR A 118 38.78 29.76 -67.20
C TYR A 118 37.43 29.56 -66.47
N ALA A 119 36.84 30.53 -65.73
CA ALA A 119 37.27 31.87 -65.24
C ALA A 119 36.46 32.34 -63.98
N ALA A 120 36.80 33.55 -63.48
CA ALA A 120 36.34 34.35 -62.31
C ALA A 120 34.81 34.53 -62.07
N GLU A 121 34.24 35.18 -61.03
CA GLU A 121 34.58 36.34 -60.14
C GLU A 121 34.06 36.11 -58.67
N LYS A 122 34.59 36.72 -57.58
CA LYS A 122 34.28 38.06 -56.95
C LYS A 122 32.76 38.39 -56.81
N GLU A 123 32.21 39.01 -55.74
CA GLU A 123 32.64 39.36 -54.35
C GLU A 123 31.41 39.85 -53.51
N GLU A 124 31.54 40.00 -52.18
CA GLU A 124 30.64 40.69 -51.22
C GLU A 124 29.17 40.21 -50.97
N GLY A 125 28.61 40.53 -49.78
CA GLY A 125 27.15 40.73 -49.62
C GLY A 125 26.42 40.28 -48.33
N VAL A 126 26.38 41.14 -47.30
CA VAL A 126 25.34 41.22 -46.22
C VAL A 126 25.38 40.21 -45.03
N LYS A 127 25.16 40.74 -43.81
CA LYS A 127 24.95 40.01 -42.55
C LYS A 127 23.48 40.12 -42.08
N VAL A 128 22.90 39.05 -41.54
CA VAL A 128 21.81 39.09 -40.53
C VAL A 128 22.07 38.00 -39.47
N SER A 129 21.55 38.18 -38.25
CA SER A 129 21.79 37.37 -37.05
C SER A 129 21.17 35.97 -37.07
N PRO A 130 21.72 35.00 -36.30
CA PRO A 130 21.12 33.68 -36.12
C PRO A 130 19.83 33.73 -35.27
N VAL A 131 18.92 32.79 -35.53
CA VAL A 131 17.78 32.47 -34.66
C VAL A 131 18.00 31.06 -34.12
N GLU A 132 17.99 30.91 -32.80
CA GLU A 132 18.09 29.61 -32.13
C GLU A 132 16.75 28.88 -32.21
N ASN A 133 16.60 27.97 -33.19
CA ASN A 133 15.54 26.96 -33.11
C ASN A 133 15.96 25.90 -32.09
N LYS A 134 15.12 25.68 -31.08
CA LYS A 134 15.26 24.56 -30.15
C LYS A 134 14.99 23.26 -30.89
N GLU A 135 15.97 22.35 -30.91
CA GLU A 135 15.71 20.97 -31.31
C GLU A 135 14.89 20.27 -30.21
N GLU A 136 13.76 19.68 -30.59
CA GLU A 136 13.00 18.79 -29.72
C GLU A 136 13.81 17.50 -29.51
N GLN A 137 13.97 17.08 -28.26
CA GLN A 137 14.72 15.86 -27.93
C GLN A 137 13.95 14.62 -28.41
N LYS A 138 14.34 14.08 -29.57
CA LYS A 138 13.90 12.75 -30.01
C LYS A 138 14.44 11.69 -29.04
N PRO A 139 13.65 10.66 -28.68
CA PRO A 139 14.09 9.62 -27.75
C PRO A 139 15.27 8.81 -28.32
N GLU A 140 16.16 8.34 -27.44
CA GLU A 140 17.43 7.66 -27.79
C GLU A 140 17.28 6.35 -28.60
N TRP A 141 16.06 5.88 -28.81
CA TRP A 141 15.74 4.54 -29.32
C TRP A 141 16.17 4.33 -30.78
N ASN A 142 16.13 5.37 -31.62
CA ASN A 142 16.46 5.24 -33.06
C ASN A 142 17.90 4.77 -33.31
N ASN A 143 18.84 5.13 -32.44
CA ASN A 143 20.27 4.79 -32.59
C ASN A 143 20.54 3.28 -32.50
N ASN A 144 19.61 2.49 -31.96
CA ASN A 144 19.76 1.03 -31.85
C ASN A 144 19.28 0.28 -33.10
N VAL A 145 18.30 0.81 -33.86
CA VAL A 145 17.68 0.10 -34.99
C VAL A 145 18.71 -0.21 -36.08
N GLU A 146 19.61 0.73 -36.35
CA GLU A 146 20.72 0.59 -37.30
C GLU A 146 21.69 -0.54 -36.91
N TYR A 147 21.87 -0.84 -35.62
CA TYR A 147 22.67 -1.99 -35.18
C TYR A 147 21.99 -3.32 -35.51
N PHE A 148 20.67 -3.45 -35.29
CA PHE A 148 19.92 -4.67 -35.63
C PHE A 148 19.88 -4.94 -37.13
N ILE A 149 19.72 -3.87 -37.94
CA ILE A 149 19.84 -3.90 -39.40
C ILE A 149 21.23 -4.44 -39.81
N ASN A 150 22.30 -3.82 -39.32
CA ASN A 150 23.68 -4.19 -39.67
C ASN A 150 24.09 -5.60 -39.18
N LYS A 151 23.38 -6.17 -38.19
CA LYS A 151 23.64 -7.50 -37.64
C LYS A 151 22.70 -8.60 -38.16
N LYS A 152 21.70 -8.27 -38.99
CA LYS A 152 20.65 -9.21 -39.48
C LYS A 152 19.99 -10.02 -38.37
N LEU A 153 19.74 -9.36 -37.23
CA LEU A 153 19.11 -9.98 -36.06
C LEU A 153 17.61 -10.20 -36.28
N ARG A 154 16.98 -10.94 -35.36
CA ARG A 154 15.52 -11.09 -35.36
C ARG A 154 14.83 -9.79 -34.97
N VAL A 155 13.74 -9.51 -35.66
CA VAL A 155 12.88 -8.37 -35.40
C VAL A 155 11.41 -8.80 -35.41
N TRP A 156 10.62 -8.08 -34.64
CA TRP A 156 9.19 -7.95 -34.85
C TRP A 156 8.95 -6.98 -35.99
N CYS A 157 8.04 -7.34 -36.88
CA CYS A 157 7.59 -6.48 -37.96
C CYS A 157 6.06 -6.49 -38.03
N ARG A 158 5.46 -5.36 -38.42
CA ARG A 158 4.02 -5.28 -38.62
C ARG A 158 3.67 -5.63 -40.07
N VAL A 159 2.78 -6.61 -40.25
CA VAL A 159 2.30 -7.02 -41.58
C VAL A 159 1.07 -6.20 -41.99
N ALA A 160 0.75 -6.19 -43.29
CA ALA A 160 -0.35 -5.40 -43.86
C ALA A 160 -1.75 -5.77 -43.34
N ASN A 161 -1.90 -6.87 -42.59
CA ASN A 161 -3.11 -7.22 -41.85
C ASN A 161 -3.21 -6.57 -40.46
N GLY A 162 -2.23 -5.76 -40.06
CA GLY A 162 -2.15 -5.06 -38.77
C GLY A 162 -1.45 -5.83 -37.65
N GLN A 163 -1.15 -7.12 -37.83
CA GLN A 163 -0.59 -8.00 -36.80
C GLN A 163 0.94 -7.94 -36.69
N TRP A 164 1.47 -8.41 -35.58
CA TRP A 164 2.90 -8.51 -35.31
C TRP A 164 3.45 -9.90 -35.66
N GLN A 165 4.54 -9.97 -36.41
CA GLN A 165 5.19 -11.24 -36.74
C GLN A 165 6.71 -11.20 -36.59
N LEU A 166 7.28 -12.35 -36.24
CA LEU A 166 8.73 -12.59 -36.14
C LEU A 166 9.34 -12.76 -37.53
N GLY A 167 10.42 -12.03 -37.79
CA GLY A 167 11.21 -12.17 -39.01
C GLY A 167 12.69 -11.82 -38.82
N LYS A 168 13.42 -11.87 -39.93
CA LYS A 168 14.85 -11.52 -40.04
C LYS A 168 15.04 -10.52 -41.17
N ILE A 169 15.79 -9.45 -40.90
CA ILE A 169 16.08 -8.42 -41.92
C ILE A 169 17.03 -9.01 -42.98
N GLN A 170 16.61 -9.01 -44.24
CA GLN A 170 17.47 -9.40 -45.36
C GLN A 170 18.32 -8.22 -45.86
N SER A 171 17.67 -7.07 -46.06
CA SER A 171 18.25 -5.83 -46.59
C SER A 171 17.38 -4.62 -46.22
N THR A 172 18.00 -3.47 -46.00
CA THR A 172 17.31 -2.20 -45.69
C THR A 172 17.63 -1.14 -46.73
N SER A 173 16.61 -0.38 -47.12
CA SER A 173 16.68 0.90 -47.81
C SER A 173 16.21 2.01 -46.84
N ALA A 174 16.55 3.28 -47.08
CA ALA A 174 16.40 4.39 -46.13
C ALA A 174 15.14 4.31 -45.23
N ASP A 175 13.95 4.23 -45.83
CA ASP A 175 12.68 4.24 -45.09
C ASP A 175 12.00 2.87 -44.98
N THR A 176 12.53 1.82 -45.64
CA THR A 176 11.89 0.49 -45.68
C THR A 176 12.87 -0.68 -45.74
N SER A 177 12.58 -1.72 -44.95
CA SER A 177 13.34 -2.99 -44.94
C SER A 177 12.57 -4.13 -45.60
N LEU A 178 13.31 -5.08 -46.19
CA LEU A 178 12.79 -6.39 -46.57
C LEU A 178 13.03 -7.36 -45.41
N VAL A 179 11.94 -7.85 -44.83
CA VAL A 179 11.93 -8.79 -43.71
C VAL A 179 11.45 -10.15 -44.20
N MET A 180 12.25 -11.19 -43.94
CA MET A 180 11.86 -12.58 -44.15
C MET A 180 11.13 -13.08 -42.91
N LEU A 181 9.85 -13.42 -43.07
CA LEU A 181 9.00 -13.97 -42.01
C LEU A 181 9.40 -15.42 -41.67
N SER A 182 8.92 -15.91 -40.53
CA SER A 182 9.04 -17.32 -40.14
C SER A 182 8.36 -18.30 -41.10
N THR A 183 7.40 -17.84 -41.91
CA THR A 183 6.77 -18.58 -43.01
C THR A 183 7.64 -18.69 -44.27
N SER A 184 8.80 -18.04 -44.30
CA SER A 184 9.68 -17.82 -45.46
C SER A 184 9.21 -16.78 -46.49
N ASP A 185 8.04 -16.18 -46.29
CA ASP A 185 7.58 -15.03 -47.10
C ASP A 185 8.47 -13.80 -46.85
N VAL A 186 8.64 -12.95 -47.87
CA VAL A 186 9.41 -11.69 -47.76
C VAL A 186 8.47 -10.50 -47.88
N VAL A 187 8.38 -9.70 -46.81
CA VAL A 187 7.50 -8.53 -46.72
C VAL A 187 8.34 -7.26 -46.68
N LYS A 188 7.88 -6.22 -47.40
CA LYS A 188 8.45 -4.87 -47.32
C LYS A 188 7.74 -4.10 -46.21
N VAL A 189 8.50 -3.65 -45.21
CA VAL A 189 7.98 -3.00 -44.00
C VAL A 189 8.71 -1.67 -43.77
N THR A 190 7.98 -0.66 -43.32
CA THR A 190 8.48 0.65 -42.85
C THR A 190 9.49 0.48 -41.72
N THR A 191 10.55 1.28 -41.69
CA THR A 191 11.58 1.19 -40.61
C THR A 191 11.03 1.53 -39.22
N GLU A 192 9.93 2.28 -39.15
CA GLU A 192 9.21 2.61 -37.90
C GLU A 192 8.41 1.43 -37.33
N ASP A 193 7.99 0.48 -38.16
CA ASP A 193 7.24 -0.73 -37.77
C ASP A 193 8.16 -1.92 -37.44
N LEU A 194 9.42 -1.67 -37.08
CA LEU A 194 10.44 -2.67 -36.76
C LEU A 194 10.95 -2.56 -35.32
N PHE A 195 10.66 -3.56 -34.50
CA PHE A 195 11.17 -3.65 -33.12
C PHE A 195 12.14 -4.82 -32.95
N PRO A 196 13.19 -4.71 -32.11
CA PRO A 196 14.08 -5.84 -31.84
C PRO A 196 13.34 -6.97 -31.10
N ALA A 197 13.55 -8.21 -31.54
CA ALA A 197 12.97 -9.38 -30.88
C ALA A 197 13.93 -9.97 -29.83
N ASN A 198 13.37 -10.52 -28.75
CA ASN A 198 14.15 -11.18 -27.70
C ASN A 198 14.74 -12.54 -28.20
N PRO A 199 15.84 -13.03 -27.60
CA PRO A 199 16.37 -14.38 -27.88
C PRO A 199 15.44 -15.48 -27.36
N ASP A 200 15.54 -16.70 -27.90
CA ASP A 200 14.69 -17.86 -27.52
C ASP A 200 14.77 -18.19 -26.02
N VAL A 201 15.93 -17.93 -25.42
CA VAL A 201 16.23 -18.16 -24.00
C VAL A 201 15.37 -17.28 -23.07
N LEU A 202 14.73 -16.23 -23.60
CA LEU A 202 13.80 -15.35 -22.89
C LEU A 202 12.34 -15.51 -23.36
N GLU A 203 12.00 -16.61 -24.03
CA GLU A 203 10.61 -16.98 -24.30
C GLU A 203 9.96 -17.57 -23.04
N GLY A 204 8.74 -17.13 -22.73
CA GLY A 204 7.95 -17.65 -21.62
C GLY A 204 8.36 -17.17 -20.23
N VAL A 205 9.15 -16.09 -20.10
CA VAL A 205 9.64 -15.59 -18.80
C VAL A 205 8.52 -15.29 -17.80
N GLU A 206 8.79 -15.58 -16.53
CA GLU A 206 7.83 -15.44 -15.44
C GLU A 206 7.53 -13.99 -15.04
N ASP A 207 8.50 -13.08 -15.21
CA ASP A 207 8.34 -11.65 -14.97
C ASP A 207 8.78 -10.85 -16.20
N LEU A 208 7.89 -9.99 -16.70
CA LEU A 208 8.13 -9.19 -17.90
C LEU A 208 9.31 -8.21 -17.78
N ILE A 209 9.74 -7.83 -16.56
CA ILE A 209 10.94 -6.99 -16.38
C ILE A 209 12.23 -7.71 -16.79
N GLN A 210 12.22 -9.04 -16.94
CA GLN A 210 13.36 -9.85 -17.37
C GLN A 210 13.58 -9.81 -18.90
N LEU A 211 12.64 -9.25 -19.68
CA LEU A 211 12.80 -9.07 -21.12
C LEU A 211 13.88 -8.03 -21.44
N SER A 212 14.85 -8.42 -22.27
CA SER A 212 15.92 -7.52 -22.73
C SER A 212 15.35 -6.38 -23.57
N TYR A 213 14.49 -6.70 -24.52
CA TYR A 213 13.75 -5.73 -25.33
C TYR A 213 12.31 -5.67 -24.86
N LEU A 214 12.00 -4.63 -24.08
CA LEU A 214 10.63 -4.32 -23.68
C LEU A 214 9.95 -3.53 -24.80
N ASN A 215 9.17 -4.23 -25.62
CA ASN A 215 8.30 -3.66 -26.63
C ASN A 215 6.98 -4.44 -26.68
N GLU A 216 5.93 -3.81 -27.19
CA GLU A 216 4.58 -4.37 -27.25
C GLU A 216 4.51 -5.80 -27.80
N PRO A 217 5.08 -6.12 -28.99
CA PRO A 217 4.99 -7.47 -29.53
C PRO A 217 5.76 -8.51 -28.69
N SER A 218 6.86 -8.15 -28.03
CA SER A 218 7.56 -9.09 -27.13
C SER A 218 6.73 -9.42 -25.88
N VAL A 219 6.04 -8.44 -25.29
CA VAL A 219 5.15 -8.68 -24.14
C VAL A 219 3.96 -9.53 -24.55
N LEU A 220 3.33 -9.18 -25.67
CA LEU A 220 2.17 -9.88 -26.23
C LEU A 220 2.51 -11.35 -26.56
N TYR A 221 3.65 -11.58 -27.21
CA TYR A 221 4.15 -12.91 -27.51
C TYR A 221 4.50 -13.72 -26.25
N ASN A 222 5.17 -13.13 -25.26
CA ASN A 222 5.50 -13.83 -24.02
C ASN A 222 4.23 -14.34 -23.29
N LEU A 223 3.20 -13.49 -23.22
CA LEU A 223 1.90 -13.87 -22.64
C LEU A 223 1.17 -14.91 -23.50
N ARG A 224 1.24 -14.82 -24.84
CA ARG A 224 0.68 -15.81 -25.76
C ARG A 224 1.33 -17.20 -25.60
N VAL A 225 2.66 -17.25 -25.46
CA VAL A 225 3.43 -18.49 -25.23
C VAL A 225 3.08 -19.11 -23.87
N ARG A 226 3.04 -18.33 -22.78
CA ARG A 226 2.66 -18.84 -21.46
C ARG A 226 1.20 -19.32 -21.43
N TYR A 227 0.29 -18.59 -22.08
CA TYR A 227 -1.12 -18.99 -22.21
C TYR A 227 -1.28 -20.31 -22.99
N SER A 228 -0.51 -20.57 -24.05
CA SER A 228 -0.59 -21.84 -24.79
C SER A 228 -0.04 -23.05 -24.02
N GLN A 229 0.67 -22.81 -22.92
CA GLN A 229 1.20 -23.81 -21.98
C GLN A 229 0.34 -23.95 -20.69
N ASP A 230 -0.87 -23.36 -20.67
CA ASP A 230 -1.75 -23.23 -19.48
C ASP A 230 -1.14 -22.45 -18.28
N VAL A 231 -0.04 -21.73 -18.50
CA VAL A 231 0.60 -20.88 -17.49
C VAL A 231 -0.04 -19.49 -17.49
N ILE A 232 -1.21 -19.37 -16.84
CA ILE A 232 -2.05 -18.18 -16.94
C ILE A 232 -1.58 -16.94 -16.15
N TYR A 233 -0.64 -17.11 -15.22
CA TYR A 233 -0.14 -16.05 -14.35
C TYR A 233 1.27 -15.60 -14.73
N SER A 234 1.53 -14.29 -14.70
CA SER A 234 2.85 -13.70 -14.96
C SER A 234 3.06 -12.46 -14.08
N LYS A 235 4.28 -12.21 -13.60
CA LYS A 235 4.65 -10.96 -12.92
C LYS A 235 4.94 -9.85 -13.95
N ALA A 236 4.71 -8.62 -13.54
CA ALA A 236 5.06 -7.40 -14.25
C ALA A 236 5.64 -6.43 -13.21
N GLY A 237 6.83 -6.77 -12.70
CA GLY A 237 7.33 -6.20 -11.45
C GLY A 237 6.33 -6.43 -10.30
N PRO A 238 5.83 -5.38 -9.63
CA PRO A 238 4.91 -5.51 -8.48
C PRO A 238 3.48 -5.92 -8.87
N VAL A 239 3.13 -5.98 -10.15
CA VAL A 239 1.77 -6.29 -10.62
C VAL A 239 1.67 -7.74 -11.09
N LEU A 240 0.62 -8.46 -10.68
CA LEU A 240 0.30 -9.78 -11.22
C LEU A 240 -0.64 -9.66 -12.43
N ILE A 241 -0.27 -10.26 -13.55
CA ILE A 241 -1.13 -10.47 -14.73
C ILE A 241 -1.79 -11.84 -14.61
N ALA A 242 -3.10 -11.91 -14.88
CA ALA A 242 -3.87 -13.15 -14.91
C ALA A 242 -4.68 -13.25 -16.22
N VAL A 243 -4.39 -14.22 -17.09
CA VAL A 243 -5.07 -14.38 -18.39
C VAL A 243 -6.15 -15.47 -18.27
N ASN A 244 -7.43 -15.14 -18.50
CA ASN A 244 -8.53 -16.10 -18.25
C ASN A 244 -8.43 -17.35 -19.17
N PRO A 245 -8.25 -18.57 -18.63
CA PRO A 245 -8.16 -19.79 -19.45
C PRO A 245 -9.47 -20.19 -20.14
N PHE A 246 -10.63 -19.73 -19.66
CA PHE A 246 -11.97 -20.25 -20.05
C PHE A 246 -12.16 -21.77 -19.89
N LYS A 247 -11.30 -22.42 -19.11
CA LYS A 247 -11.37 -23.84 -18.71
C LYS A 247 -10.78 -24.01 -17.30
N SER A 248 -11.06 -25.14 -16.65
CA SER A 248 -10.37 -25.52 -15.41
C SER A 248 -8.89 -25.84 -15.69
N VAL A 249 -7.99 -25.36 -14.83
CA VAL A 249 -6.54 -25.60 -14.88
C VAL A 249 -6.06 -26.13 -13.53
N GLN A 250 -5.12 -27.08 -13.52
CA GLN A 250 -4.66 -27.80 -12.32
C GLN A 250 -3.60 -27.02 -11.52
N ILE A 251 -3.87 -25.74 -11.25
CA ILE A 251 -2.97 -24.83 -10.49
C ILE A 251 -3.56 -24.39 -9.14
N TYR A 252 -4.72 -24.94 -8.77
CA TYR A 252 -5.45 -24.62 -7.54
C TYR A 252 -5.68 -25.88 -6.70
N GLY A 253 -5.66 -25.74 -5.38
CA GLY A 253 -5.95 -26.83 -4.44
C GLY A 253 -5.01 -26.88 -3.23
N ASN A 254 -5.38 -27.68 -2.24
CA ASN A 254 -4.73 -27.70 -0.91
C ASN A 254 -3.23 -28.03 -0.95
N GLU A 255 -2.78 -28.84 -1.91
CA GLU A 255 -1.37 -29.17 -2.10
C GLU A 255 -0.55 -27.96 -2.55
N ILE A 256 -1.07 -27.19 -3.50
CA ILE A 256 -0.42 -25.99 -4.05
C ILE A 256 -0.49 -24.85 -3.03
N ILE A 257 -1.61 -24.70 -2.32
CA ILE A 257 -1.70 -23.81 -1.14
C ILE A 257 -0.59 -24.16 -0.13
N SER A 258 -0.46 -25.44 0.23
CA SER A 258 0.59 -25.91 1.15
C SER A 258 2.02 -25.69 0.64
N ALA A 259 2.23 -25.66 -0.68
CA ALA A 259 3.54 -25.40 -1.29
C ALA A 259 3.93 -23.91 -1.18
N TYR A 260 2.99 -22.99 -1.41
CA TYR A 260 3.21 -21.55 -1.19
C TYR A 260 3.37 -21.22 0.31
N GLN A 261 2.52 -21.78 1.19
CA GLN A 261 2.63 -21.58 2.65
C GLN A 261 3.99 -22.04 3.22
N ARG A 262 4.61 -23.06 2.62
CA ARG A 262 5.95 -23.55 3.00
C ARG A 262 7.09 -22.85 2.25
N LYS A 263 6.76 -21.89 1.38
CA LYS A 263 7.67 -21.18 0.46
C LYS A 263 8.58 -22.14 -0.33
N ALA A 264 7.98 -23.24 -0.77
CA ALA A 264 8.60 -24.26 -1.62
C ALA A 264 8.50 -23.92 -3.12
N VAL A 265 7.68 -22.94 -3.49
CA VAL A 265 7.43 -22.43 -4.85
C VAL A 265 7.32 -20.90 -4.78
N ASP A 266 7.90 -20.19 -5.75
CA ASP A 266 7.87 -18.70 -5.90
C ASP A 266 7.41 -18.26 -7.30
N ALA A 267 6.87 -19.20 -8.08
CA ALA A 267 6.31 -18.92 -9.40
C ALA A 267 5.11 -17.93 -9.31
N PRO A 268 4.87 -17.07 -10.32
CA PRO A 268 3.74 -16.15 -10.35
C PRO A 268 2.40 -16.84 -10.11
N HIS A 269 1.71 -16.46 -9.03
CA HIS A 269 0.38 -16.99 -8.71
C HIS A 269 -0.40 -16.01 -7.83
N VAL A 270 -1.73 -16.08 -7.86
CA VAL A 270 -2.60 -15.31 -6.95
C VAL A 270 -2.34 -15.65 -5.47
N TYR A 271 -1.94 -16.90 -5.18
CA TYR A 271 -1.53 -17.31 -3.84
C TYR A 271 -0.25 -16.60 -3.37
N ALA A 272 0.72 -16.37 -4.26
CA ALA A 272 1.95 -15.65 -3.90
C ALA A 272 1.67 -14.20 -3.50
N VAL A 273 0.74 -13.52 -4.19
CA VAL A 273 0.31 -12.16 -3.83
C VAL A 273 -0.42 -12.14 -2.48
N ALA A 274 -1.30 -13.11 -2.24
CA ALA A 274 -1.99 -13.23 -0.95
C ALA A 274 -1.04 -13.59 0.21
N ASP A 275 0.02 -14.37 -0.05
CA ASP A 275 1.09 -14.69 0.89
C ASP A 275 1.94 -13.46 1.22
N SER A 276 2.37 -12.69 0.22
CA SER A 276 3.10 -11.42 0.40
C SER A 276 2.31 -10.41 1.23
N ALA A 277 1.02 -10.20 0.89
CA ALA A 277 0.16 -9.31 1.67
C ALA A 277 -0.01 -9.78 3.13
N PHE A 278 -0.16 -11.08 3.37
CA PHE A 278 -0.26 -11.62 4.74
C PHE A 278 1.05 -11.44 5.53
N ASP A 279 2.20 -11.77 4.94
CA ASP A 279 3.53 -11.57 5.55
C ASP A 279 3.85 -10.09 5.78
N GLU A 280 3.38 -9.18 4.93
CA GLU A 280 3.52 -7.72 5.10
C GLU A 280 2.66 -7.20 6.23
N MET A 281 1.38 -7.56 6.28
CA MET A 281 0.47 -7.23 7.39
C MET A 281 1.01 -7.74 8.74
N MET A 282 1.52 -8.96 8.78
CA MET A 282 2.02 -9.58 10.02
C MET A 282 3.41 -9.09 10.43
N ARG A 283 4.17 -8.45 9.53
CA ARG A 283 5.50 -7.89 9.79
C ARG A 283 5.48 -6.40 10.15
N GLU A 284 4.67 -5.62 9.45
CA GLU A 284 4.65 -4.15 9.55
C GLU A 284 3.44 -3.61 10.32
N GLU A 285 2.50 -4.48 10.70
CA GLU A 285 1.22 -4.15 11.36
C GLU A 285 0.32 -3.17 10.59
N LYS A 286 0.61 -2.97 9.29
CA LYS A 286 -0.16 -2.13 8.37
C LYS A 286 -1.22 -2.95 7.63
N ASN A 287 -2.39 -2.36 7.45
CA ASN A 287 -3.47 -2.92 6.65
C ASN A 287 -3.08 -3.01 5.17
N GLN A 288 -3.65 -3.99 4.48
CA GLN A 288 -3.31 -4.32 3.09
C GLN A 288 -4.58 -4.27 2.23
N SER A 289 -4.43 -4.07 0.92
CA SER A 289 -5.50 -4.31 -0.04
C SER A 289 -5.03 -5.14 -1.23
N ILE A 290 -5.91 -5.98 -1.78
CA ILE A 290 -5.69 -6.73 -3.01
C ILE A 290 -6.72 -6.23 -4.03
N ILE A 291 -6.26 -5.45 -5.00
CA ILE A 291 -7.09 -4.73 -5.96
C ILE A 291 -7.10 -5.47 -7.30
N ILE A 292 -8.26 -6.04 -7.65
CA ILE A 292 -8.43 -6.90 -8.83
C ILE A 292 -9.24 -6.16 -9.90
N SER A 293 -8.65 -5.97 -11.09
CA SER A 293 -9.23 -5.13 -12.17
C SER A 293 -8.99 -5.72 -13.56
N GLY A 294 -9.69 -5.23 -14.60
CA GLY A 294 -9.69 -5.80 -15.97
C GLY A 294 -11.07 -5.75 -16.65
N GLU A 295 -11.19 -6.16 -17.92
CA GLU A 295 -12.47 -6.11 -18.68
C GLU A 295 -13.56 -7.05 -18.10
N SER A 296 -14.81 -6.90 -18.56
CA SER A 296 -15.88 -7.85 -18.25
C SER A 296 -15.59 -9.23 -18.87
N GLY A 297 -15.79 -10.29 -18.08
CA GLY A 297 -15.42 -11.66 -18.46
C GLY A 297 -13.94 -12.03 -18.31
N ALA A 298 -13.07 -11.11 -17.85
CA ALA A 298 -11.63 -11.37 -17.67
C ALA A 298 -11.26 -12.26 -16.45
N GLY A 299 -12.22 -12.78 -15.67
CA GLY A 299 -11.95 -13.70 -14.56
C GLY A 299 -11.64 -13.07 -13.19
N LYS A 300 -11.94 -11.77 -13.00
CA LYS A 300 -11.73 -11.03 -11.74
C LYS A 300 -12.30 -11.76 -10.51
N THR A 301 -13.59 -12.09 -10.55
CA THR A 301 -14.31 -12.71 -9.42
C THR A 301 -13.82 -14.11 -9.07
N GLU A 302 -13.36 -14.91 -10.04
CA GLU A 302 -12.71 -16.20 -9.75
C GLU A 302 -11.32 -15.98 -9.13
N THR A 303 -10.55 -15.01 -9.62
CA THR A 303 -9.26 -14.63 -9.03
C THR A 303 -9.43 -14.14 -7.58
N ALA A 304 -10.50 -13.39 -7.29
CA ALA A 304 -10.86 -12.97 -5.94
C ALA A 304 -11.21 -14.16 -5.03
N LYS A 305 -11.95 -15.16 -5.53
CA LYS A 305 -12.21 -16.42 -4.79
C LYS A 305 -10.92 -17.16 -4.48
N PHE A 306 -9.98 -17.26 -5.42
CA PHE A 306 -8.71 -17.95 -5.17
C PHE A 306 -7.81 -17.22 -4.16
N ALA A 307 -7.74 -15.88 -4.21
CA ALA A 307 -7.05 -15.09 -3.17
C ALA A 307 -7.68 -15.33 -1.78
N MET A 308 -9.02 -15.29 -1.70
CA MET A 308 -9.77 -15.54 -0.48
C MET A 308 -9.59 -16.97 0.07
N GLN A 309 -9.56 -17.99 -0.80
CA GLN A 309 -9.29 -19.38 -0.42
C GLN A 309 -7.89 -19.55 0.21
N TYR A 310 -6.89 -18.81 -0.26
CA TYR A 310 -5.54 -18.84 0.31
C TYR A 310 -5.51 -18.25 1.72
N LEU A 311 -6.12 -17.07 1.90
CA LEU A 311 -6.23 -16.42 3.21
C LEU A 311 -7.06 -17.25 4.21
N ALA A 312 -8.15 -17.88 3.75
CA ALA A 312 -8.94 -18.82 4.54
C ALA A 312 -8.11 -20.05 4.98
N ALA A 313 -7.25 -20.58 4.11
CA ALA A 313 -6.37 -21.71 4.43
C ALA A 313 -5.18 -21.33 5.34
N LEU A 314 -4.79 -20.05 5.40
CA LEU A 314 -3.87 -19.52 6.41
C LEU A 314 -4.54 -19.35 7.78
N GLY A 315 -5.81 -18.95 7.81
CA GLY A 315 -6.52 -18.57 9.04
C GLY A 315 -6.71 -19.68 10.07
N GLY A 316 -6.89 -20.94 9.64
CA GLY A 316 -7.03 -22.06 10.56
C GLY A 316 -7.59 -23.35 9.98
N GLY A 317 -8.37 -23.30 8.91
CA GLY A 317 -8.87 -24.48 8.21
C GLY A 317 -10.31 -24.37 7.71
N SER A 318 -10.84 -25.47 7.17
CA SER A 318 -12.06 -25.51 6.36
C SER A 318 -13.40 -25.39 7.12
N CYS A 319 -13.40 -24.99 8.39
CA CYS A 319 -14.58 -25.06 9.26
C CYS A 319 -14.57 -23.92 10.29
N GLY A 320 -15.46 -22.95 10.11
CA GLY A 320 -15.51 -21.71 10.87
C GLY A 320 -15.91 -20.54 9.96
N VAL A 321 -15.65 -19.32 10.42
CA VAL A 321 -15.92 -18.06 9.71
C VAL A 321 -15.25 -18.05 8.32
N GLU A 322 -14.12 -18.73 8.17
CA GLU A 322 -13.40 -18.91 6.91
C GLU A 322 -14.25 -19.57 5.81
N TYR A 323 -15.12 -20.52 6.18
CA TYR A 323 -16.02 -21.20 5.25
C TYR A 323 -17.28 -20.36 4.98
N GLU A 324 -17.78 -19.64 5.99
CA GLU A 324 -18.91 -18.72 5.86
C GLU A 324 -18.57 -17.58 4.88
N ILE A 325 -17.40 -16.93 5.05
CA ILE A 325 -16.85 -15.90 4.14
C ILE A 325 -16.88 -16.41 2.68
N LEU A 326 -16.35 -17.60 2.41
CA LEU A 326 -16.34 -18.18 1.06
C LEU A 326 -17.74 -18.41 0.48
N LYS A 327 -18.73 -18.75 1.32
CA LYS A 327 -20.13 -18.98 0.90
C LYS A 327 -20.90 -17.70 0.61
N THR A 328 -20.56 -16.57 1.25
CA THR A 328 -21.21 -15.26 0.95
C THR A 328 -21.14 -14.91 -0.53
N THR A 329 -20.04 -15.23 -1.22
CA THR A 329 -19.91 -14.98 -2.66
C THR A 329 -20.97 -15.72 -3.48
N SER A 330 -21.46 -16.88 -3.06
CA SER A 330 -22.55 -17.59 -3.76
C SER A 330 -23.89 -16.85 -3.62
N ILE A 331 -24.16 -16.24 -2.47
CA ILE A 331 -25.35 -15.38 -2.25
C ILE A 331 -25.24 -14.11 -3.10
N LEU A 332 -24.07 -13.45 -3.06
CA LEU A 332 -23.83 -12.22 -3.80
C LEU A 332 -23.84 -12.42 -5.32
N GLU A 333 -23.44 -13.59 -5.83
CA GLU A 333 -23.57 -13.88 -7.27
C GLU A 333 -25.03 -14.06 -7.70
N ALA A 334 -25.87 -14.73 -6.91
CA ALA A 334 -27.28 -14.89 -7.26
C ALA A 334 -28.01 -13.54 -7.35
N PHE A 335 -27.77 -12.64 -6.38
CA PHE A 335 -28.46 -11.33 -6.29
C PHE A 335 -27.75 -10.18 -7.01
N GLY A 336 -26.45 -10.29 -7.28
CA GLY A 336 -25.62 -9.21 -7.82
C GLY A 336 -25.05 -9.47 -9.22
N ASN A 337 -25.13 -10.70 -9.75
CA ASN A 337 -24.68 -11.01 -11.11
C ASN A 337 -25.85 -11.23 -12.07
N ALA A 338 -25.59 -10.98 -13.34
CA ALA A 338 -26.49 -11.22 -14.46
C ALA A 338 -25.71 -11.60 -15.73
N LYS A 339 -26.41 -12.10 -16.76
CA LYS A 339 -25.83 -12.32 -18.10
C LYS A 339 -25.91 -11.03 -18.91
N THR A 340 -24.76 -10.56 -19.38
CA THR A 340 -24.65 -9.47 -20.36
C THR A 340 -24.33 -10.04 -21.74
N SER A 341 -24.43 -9.21 -22.77
CA SER A 341 -24.04 -9.52 -24.15
C SER A 341 -22.58 -9.97 -24.34
N ARG A 342 -21.71 -9.79 -23.34
CA ARG A 342 -20.28 -10.19 -23.36
C ARG A 342 -19.88 -11.26 -22.34
N ASN A 343 -20.75 -11.60 -21.39
CA ASN A 343 -20.42 -12.47 -20.25
C ASN A 343 -21.66 -13.08 -19.61
N ALA A 344 -21.72 -14.42 -19.52
CA ALA A 344 -22.84 -15.15 -18.90
C ALA A 344 -22.96 -14.93 -17.37
N ASN A 345 -21.88 -14.60 -16.66
CA ASN A 345 -21.89 -14.34 -15.22
C ASN A 345 -21.11 -13.05 -14.91
N SER A 346 -21.77 -11.90 -15.07
CA SER A 346 -21.18 -10.58 -14.83
C SER A 346 -21.72 -9.96 -13.54
N SER A 347 -20.85 -9.69 -12.58
CA SER A 347 -21.14 -8.84 -11.43
C SER A 347 -21.57 -7.45 -11.91
N ARG A 348 -22.73 -6.96 -11.44
CA ARG A 348 -23.29 -5.63 -11.73
C ARG A 348 -23.29 -4.72 -10.48
N PHE A 349 -22.28 -4.96 -9.64
CA PHE A 349 -21.93 -4.24 -8.41
C PHE A 349 -20.43 -4.44 -8.16
N GLY A 350 -19.82 -3.57 -7.36
CA GLY A 350 -18.49 -3.79 -6.78
C GLY A 350 -18.59 -4.25 -5.33
N LYS A 351 -17.64 -5.09 -4.89
CA LYS A 351 -17.52 -5.57 -3.51
C LYS A 351 -16.11 -5.35 -2.95
N LEU A 352 -16.05 -4.79 -1.76
CA LEU A 352 -14.87 -4.78 -0.89
C LEU A 352 -15.12 -5.81 0.22
N ILE A 353 -14.20 -6.75 0.41
CA ILE A 353 -14.25 -7.74 1.48
C ILE A 353 -13.01 -7.56 2.34
N GLU A 354 -13.20 -6.94 3.49
CA GLU A 354 -12.19 -6.65 4.50
C GLU A 354 -12.13 -7.83 5.48
N ILE A 355 -11.08 -8.65 5.40
CA ILE A 355 -10.87 -9.81 6.28
C ILE A 355 -10.00 -9.35 7.46
N HIS A 356 -10.47 -9.54 8.68
CA HIS A 356 -9.76 -9.15 9.90
C HIS A 356 -8.94 -10.31 10.47
N PHE A 357 -7.74 -10.01 10.97
CA PHE A 357 -6.81 -11.02 11.47
C PHE A 357 -6.36 -10.77 12.91
N SER A 358 -6.32 -11.83 13.72
CA SER A 358 -5.85 -11.81 15.10
C SER A 358 -4.36 -11.44 15.20
N ALA A 359 -3.90 -11.13 16.41
CA ALA A 359 -2.48 -10.95 16.69
C ALA A 359 -1.63 -12.18 16.29
N THR A 360 -2.24 -13.36 16.22
CA THR A 360 -1.65 -14.66 15.84
C THR A 360 -1.87 -15.05 14.37
N GLY A 361 -2.43 -14.17 13.54
CA GLY A 361 -2.64 -14.41 12.10
C GLY A 361 -3.85 -15.27 11.74
N LYS A 362 -4.73 -15.58 12.70
CA LYS A 362 -6.01 -16.26 12.43
C LYS A 362 -7.08 -15.29 11.98
N ILE A 363 -8.05 -15.72 11.16
CA ILE A 363 -9.20 -14.87 10.82
C ILE A 363 -10.08 -14.67 12.07
N SER A 364 -10.47 -13.42 12.36
CA SER A 364 -11.27 -13.03 13.53
C SER A 364 -12.68 -12.55 13.20
N GLY A 365 -12.97 -12.36 11.92
CA GLY A 365 -14.23 -11.84 11.38
C GLY A 365 -13.97 -11.22 9.99
N ALA A 366 -15.03 -10.78 9.31
CA ALA A 366 -14.89 -10.07 8.05
C ALA A 366 -16.03 -9.09 7.80
N LYS A 367 -15.76 -8.06 7.00
CA LYS A 367 -16.71 -7.01 6.65
C LYS A 367 -16.86 -6.89 5.14
N LEU A 368 -18.10 -6.95 4.68
CA LEU A 368 -18.50 -6.80 3.29
C LEU A 368 -19.09 -5.40 3.06
N GLU A 369 -18.53 -4.63 2.14
CA GLU A 369 -19.09 -3.36 1.68
C GLU A 369 -19.35 -3.43 0.16
N THR A 370 -20.56 -3.08 -0.26
CA THR A 370 -21.00 -3.15 -1.67
C THR A 370 -21.25 -1.76 -2.26
N PHE A 371 -20.92 -1.60 -3.55
CA PHE A 371 -20.93 -0.33 -4.26
C PHE A 371 -21.64 -0.47 -5.61
N LEU A 372 -22.49 0.50 -5.97
CA LEU A 372 -23.17 0.61 -7.27
C LEU A 372 -23.82 -0.69 -7.80
N LEU A 373 -24.91 -1.12 -7.16
CA LEU A 373 -25.83 -2.08 -7.79
C LEU A 373 -26.53 -1.42 -8.99
N GLU A 374 -26.47 -2.04 -10.17
CA GLU A 374 -27.14 -1.59 -11.40
C GLU A 374 -28.67 -1.78 -11.30
N LYS A 375 -29.36 -0.83 -10.64
CA LYS A 375 -30.80 -0.93 -10.35
C LYS A 375 -31.65 -1.15 -11.62
N SER A 376 -31.31 -0.51 -12.74
CA SER A 376 -32.12 -0.49 -13.96
C SER A 376 -32.40 -1.90 -14.53
N ARG A 377 -31.44 -2.82 -14.39
CA ARG A 377 -31.53 -4.24 -14.80
C ARG A 377 -32.68 -5.03 -14.13
N VAL A 378 -33.25 -4.53 -13.04
CA VAL A 378 -34.43 -5.12 -12.39
C VAL A 378 -35.69 -4.99 -13.25
N ALA A 379 -35.81 -3.92 -14.04
CA ALA A 379 -37.01 -3.61 -14.80
C ALA A 379 -36.80 -3.46 -16.32
N GLN A 380 -35.56 -3.23 -16.76
CA GLN A 380 -35.19 -2.92 -18.14
C GLN A 380 -34.03 -3.80 -18.60
N LEU A 381 -34.22 -4.57 -19.66
CA LEU A 381 -33.20 -5.44 -20.27
C LEU A 381 -32.90 -5.02 -21.72
N PHE A 382 -31.66 -5.25 -22.15
CA PHE A 382 -31.27 -5.17 -23.56
C PHE A 382 -31.35 -6.55 -24.21
N ASN A 383 -31.53 -6.59 -25.54
CA ASN A 383 -31.64 -7.83 -26.31
C ASN A 383 -30.42 -8.76 -26.07
N GLY A 384 -30.66 -10.03 -25.77
CA GLY A 384 -29.64 -11.03 -25.44
C GLY A 384 -29.11 -10.97 -23.99
N GLU A 385 -29.51 -9.99 -23.18
CA GLU A 385 -29.13 -9.90 -21.76
C GLU A 385 -30.20 -10.51 -20.84
N ARG A 386 -29.80 -10.91 -19.63
CA ARG A 386 -30.69 -11.46 -18.58
C ARG A 386 -30.79 -10.46 -17.42
N SER A 387 -31.87 -10.54 -16.64
CA SER A 387 -31.88 -9.89 -15.31
C SER A 387 -31.00 -10.67 -14.31
N TYR A 388 -31.00 -10.26 -13.04
CA TYR A 388 -30.27 -10.92 -11.97
C TYR A 388 -30.65 -12.40 -11.83
N HIS A 389 -29.66 -13.28 -11.64
CA HIS A 389 -29.87 -14.73 -11.72
C HIS A 389 -30.92 -15.24 -10.74
N ILE A 390 -30.97 -14.68 -9.52
CA ILE A 390 -31.91 -15.01 -8.45
C ILE A 390 -33.38 -15.13 -8.91
N PHE A 391 -33.83 -14.29 -9.84
CA PHE A 391 -35.22 -14.35 -10.32
C PHE A 391 -35.52 -15.66 -11.05
N TYR A 392 -34.57 -16.12 -11.88
CA TYR A 392 -34.70 -17.34 -12.67
C TYR A 392 -34.40 -18.58 -11.83
N GLU A 393 -33.40 -18.50 -10.94
CA GLU A 393 -33.11 -19.51 -9.92
C GLU A 393 -34.34 -19.78 -9.04
N LEU A 394 -35.04 -18.74 -8.58
CA LEU A 394 -36.28 -18.85 -7.82
C LEU A 394 -37.42 -19.47 -8.64
N CYS A 395 -37.66 -18.98 -9.87
CA CYS A 395 -38.72 -19.52 -10.74
C CYS A 395 -38.48 -20.99 -11.11
N ALA A 396 -37.23 -21.40 -11.34
CA ALA A 396 -36.88 -22.78 -11.63
C ALA A 396 -36.90 -23.66 -10.37
N GLY A 397 -36.08 -23.32 -9.37
CA GLY A 397 -35.71 -24.19 -8.25
C GLY A 397 -36.58 -24.15 -6.99
N ALA A 398 -37.53 -23.22 -6.87
CA ALA A 398 -38.45 -23.21 -5.72
C ALA A 398 -39.26 -24.51 -5.61
N SER A 399 -39.46 -25.00 -4.38
CA SER A 399 -40.30 -26.18 -4.13
C SER A 399 -41.77 -25.91 -4.49
N PRO A 400 -42.60 -26.93 -4.79
CA PRO A 400 -44.01 -26.72 -5.15
C PRO A 400 -44.79 -25.91 -4.09
N ILE A 401 -44.57 -26.20 -2.80
CA ILE A 401 -45.15 -25.49 -1.66
C ILE A 401 -44.72 -24.01 -1.64
N LEU A 402 -43.43 -23.73 -1.94
CA LEU A 402 -42.93 -22.37 -2.02
C LEU A 402 -43.52 -21.63 -3.22
N LYS A 403 -43.63 -22.29 -4.39
CA LYS A 403 -44.25 -21.71 -5.60
C LYS A 403 -45.73 -21.38 -5.39
N GLU A 404 -46.50 -22.27 -4.77
CA GLU A 404 -47.91 -22.02 -4.46
C GLU A 404 -48.12 -20.86 -3.47
N ARG A 405 -47.29 -20.80 -2.42
CA ARG A 405 -47.35 -19.72 -1.42
C ARG A 405 -46.92 -18.36 -1.96
N LEU A 406 -45.92 -18.33 -2.84
CA LEU A 406 -45.41 -17.12 -3.48
C LEU A 406 -46.16 -16.73 -4.77
N LYS A 407 -47.13 -17.54 -5.21
CA LYS A 407 -47.81 -17.41 -6.51
C LYS A 407 -46.80 -17.26 -7.66
N LEU A 408 -45.77 -18.09 -7.68
CA LEU A 408 -44.73 -18.05 -8.71
C LEU A 408 -45.19 -18.72 -10.01
N LYS A 409 -45.01 -17.98 -11.10
CA LYS A 409 -45.24 -18.41 -12.49
C LYS A 409 -43.93 -18.81 -13.18
N THR A 410 -44.01 -19.23 -14.43
CA THR A 410 -42.84 -19.50 -15.29
C THR A 410 -42.12 -18.17 -15.60
N ALA A 411 -40.78 -18.19 -15.77
CA ALA A 411 -40.01 -16.97 -16.03
C ALA A 411 -40.46 -16.20 -17.29
N SER A 412 -40.99 -16.90 -18.30
CA SER A 412 -41.57 -16.32 -19.52
C SER A 412 -42.86 -15.53 -19.28
N GLU A 413 -43.57 -15.76 -18.17
CA GLU A 413 -44.83 -15.08 -17.83
C GLU A 413 -44.61 -13.74 -17.12
N TYR A 414 -43.35 -13.37 -16.82
CA TYR A 414 -43.02 -12.12 -16.13
C TYR A 414 -42.41 -11.09 -17.09
N THR A 415 -43.07 -9.93 -17.21
CA THR A 415 -42.71 -8.85 -18.14
C THR A 415 -41.32 -8.25 -17.89
N TYR A 416 -40.78 -8.32 -16.67
CA TYR A 416 -39.38 -7.90 -16.41
C TYR A 416 -38.33 -8.93 -16.85
N LEU A 417 -38.69 -10.20 -17.02
CA LEU A 417 -37.76 -11.27 -17.40
C LEU A 417 -37.79 -11.61 -18.90
N ASN A 418 -38.92 -11.32 -19.57
CA ASN A 418 -39.20 -11.70 -20.96
C ASN A 418 -39.02 -10.55 -21.99
N GLN A 419 -38.14 -9.59 -21.71
CA GLN A 419 -37.87 -8.42 -22.60
C GLN A 419 -36.82 -8.66 -23.68
N SER A 420 -36.04 -9.74 -23.56
CA SER A 420 -34.75 -9.91 -24.26
C SER A 420 -34.57 -11.28 -24.91
N ASP A 421 -35.64 -12.08 -24.96
CA ASP A 421 -35.69 -13.49 -25.40
C ASP A 421 -34.67 -14.43 -24.73
N CYS A 422 -34.05 -13.97 -23.63
CA CYS A 422 -32.87 -14.58 -23.02
C CYS A 422 -33.18 -15.22 -21.66
N LEU A 423 -34.08 -16.21 -21.66
CA LEU A 423 -34.57 -16.85 -20.42
C LEU A 423 -33.58 -17.85 -19.81
N THR A 424 -32.65 -18.41 -20.59
CA THR A 424 -31.71 -19.47 -20.18
C THR A 424 -30.23 -19.12 -20.42
N ILE A 425 -29.34 -19.90 -19.81
CA ILE A 425 -27.89 -19.80 -19.98
C ILE A 425 -27.34 -21.20 -20.29
N ASP A 426 -26.58 -21.32 -21.37
CA ASP A 426 -26.03 -22.60 -21.83
C ASP A 426 -25.12 -23.23 -20.78
N GLY A 427 -25.36 -24.51 -20.46
CA GLY A 427 -24.60 -25.26 -19.45
C GLY A 427 -24.91 -24.92 -17.97
N VAL A 428 -25.92 -24.09 -17.68
CA VAL A 428 -26.28 -23.71 -16.30
C VAL A 428 -27.66 -24.26 -15.90
N ASP A 429 -27.71 -25.05 -14.83
CA ASP A 429 -28.96 -25.45 -14.16
C ASP A 429 -29.33 -24.44 -13.06
N ASP A 430 -30.27 -23.54 -13.37
CA ASP A 430 -30.82 -22.54 -12.44
C ASP A 430 -31.46 -23.19 -11.18
N ALA A 431 -32.03 -24.39 -11.31
CA ALA A 431 -32.62 -25.10 -10.17
C ALA A 431 -31.56 -25.78 -9.29
N GLN A 432 -30.39 -26.16 -9.82
CA GLN A 432 -29.24 -26.59 -9.01
C GLN A 432 -28.55 -25.38 -8.37
N LYS A 433 -28.47 -24.25 -9.07
CA LYS A 433 -28.00 -22.97 -8.50
C LYS A 433 -28.84 -22.55 -7.29
N PHE A 434 -30.17 -22.57 -7.39
CA PHE A 434 -31.05 -22.26 -6.26
C PHE A 434 -30.85 -23.19 -5.05
N ARG A 435 -30.59 -24.49 -5.27
CA ARG A 435 -30.24 -25.43 -4.19
C ARG A 435 -28.93 -25.03 -3.48
N LYS A 436 -27.88 -24.69 -4.24
CA LYS A 436 -26.61 -24.18 -3.70
C LYS A 436 -26.75 -22.82 -3.00
N LEU A 437 -27.71 -21.99 -3.41
CA LEU A 437 -28.06 -20.74 -2.73
C LEU A 437 -28.69 -21.01 -1.36
N LEU A 438 -29.66 -21.95 -1.26
CA LEU A 438 -30.25 -22.35 0.01
C LEU A 438 -29.20 -22.93 0.97
N GLU A 439 -28.32 -23.81 0.49
CA GLU A 439 -27.15 -24.29 1.25
C GLU A 439 -26.28 -23.14 1.75
N SER A 440 -26.06 -22.10 0.93
CA SER A 440 -25.23 -20.95 1.29
C SER A 440 -25.91 -20.03 2.31
N PHE A 441 -27.23 -19.83 2.23
CA PHE A 441 -27.98 -19.11 3.27
C PHE A 441 -27.92 -19.82 4.63
N ASP A 442 -27.99 -21.17 4.61
CA ASP A 442 -27.96 -21.98 5.83
C ASP A 442 -26.57 -22.01 6.46
N ILE A 443 -25.50 -22.03 5.66
CA ILE A 443 -24.12 -21.91 6.16
C ILE A 443 -23.84 -20.51 6.72
N VAL A 444 -24.32 -19.44 6.07
CA VAL A 444 -24.20 -18.05 6.57
C VAL A 444 -25.28 -17.74 7.64
N GLN A 445 -25.92 -18.77 8.21
CA GLN A 445 -26.81 -18.71 9.37
C GLN A 445 -28.04 -17.77 9.21
N ILE A 446 -28.43 -17.43 7.98
CA ILE A 446 -29.57 -16.52 7.72
C ILE A 446 -30.90 -17.26 8.01
N PRO A 447 -31.74 -16.79 8.96
CA PRO A 447 -32.91 -17.55 9.42
C PRO A 447 -33.90 -17.93 8.31
N LYS A 448 -34.53 -19.10 8.40
CA LYS A 448 -35.51 -19.57 7.39
C LYS A 448 -36.66 -18.59 7.16
N GLU A 449 -37.21 -17.99 8.21
CA GLU A 449 -38.24 -16.94 8.09
C GLU A 449 -37.73 -15.73 7.27
N HIS A 450 -36.46 -15.38 7.42
CA HIS A 450 -35.81 -14.30 6.69
C HIS A 450 -35.59 -14.68 5.21
N GLN A 451 -35.17 -15.93 4.92
CA GLN A 451 -35.11 -16.47 3.55
C GLN A 451 -36.49 -16.38 2.86
N GLU A 452 -37.57 -16.76 3.55
CA GLU A 452 -38.93 -16.71 2.99
C GLU A 452 -39.41 -15.28 2.70
N ARG A 453 -39.13 -14.33 3.59
CA ARG A 453 -39.43 -12.90 3.37
C ARG A 453 -38.66 -12.32 2.19
N VAL A 454 -37.41 -12.74 1.97
CA VAL A 454 -36.59 -12.37 0.79
C VAL A 454 -37.25 -12.89 -0.49
N PHE A 455 -37.64 -14.18 -0.53
CA PHE A 455 -38.30 -14.75 -1.71
C PHE A 455 -39.68 -14.13 -1.98
N ALA A 456 -40.42 -13.73 -0.94
CA ALA A 456 -41.68 -13.00 -1.09
C ALA A 456 -41.51 -11.62 -1.74
N LEU A 457 -40.47 -10.86 -1.36
CA LEU A 457 -40.19 -9.56 -1.99
C LEU A 457 -39.65 -9.70 -3.42
N LEU A 458 -38.89 -10.76 -3.73
CA LEU A 458 -38.50 -11.08 -5.10
C LEU A 458 -39.71 -11.41 -5.97
N ALA A 459 -40.63 -12.24 -5.47
CA ALA A 459 -41.89 -12.54 -6.17
C ALA A 459 -42.77 -11.28 -6.33
N ALA A 460 -42.83 -10.39 -5.34
CA ALA A 460 -43.52 -9.11 -5.45
C ALA A 460 -42.93 -8.21 -6.55
N VAL A 461 -41.59 -8.16 -6.68
CA VAL A 461 -40.91 -7.41 -7.75
C VAL A 461 -41.26 -7.97 -9.14
N LEU A 462 -41.35 -9.30 -9.28
CA LEU A 462 -41.78 -9.94 -10.54
C LEU A 462 -43.25 -9.62 -10.86
N TRP A 463 -44.15 -9.71 -9.88
CA TRP A 463 -45.56 -9.37 -10.05
C TRP A 463 -45.80 -7.88 -10.35
N LEU A 464 -45.04 -6.97 -9.73
CA LEU A 464 -45.07 -5.54 -10.06
C LEU A 464 -44.78 -5.27 -11.53
N GLY A 465 -43.92 -6.04 -12.19
CA GLY A 465 -43.64 -5.89 -13.63
C GLY A 465 -44.81 -6.24 -14.54
N ASN A 466 -45.73 -7.08 -14.08
CA ASN A 466 -46.93 -7.48 -14.80
C ASN A 466 -48.10 -6.51 -14.61
N VAL A 467 -48.02 -5.57 -13.64
CA VAL A 467 -49.08 -4.58 -13.40
C VAL A 467 -49.30 -3.74 -14.65
N SER A 468 -50.56 -3.71 -15.10
CA SER A 468 -50.99 -3.07 -16.35
C SER A 468 -51.80 -1.79 -16.11
N PHE A 469 -51.76 -0.88 -17.09
CA PHE A 469 -52.36 0.45 -17.00
C PHE A 469 -53.37 0.69 -18.12
N ARG A 470 -54.51 1.30 -17.80
CA ARG A 470 -55.54 1.70 -18.76
C ARG A 470 -55.61 3.22 -18.86
N VAL A 471 -55.46 3.77 -20.07
CA VAL A 471 -55.66 5.20 -20.34
C VAL A 471 -57.14 5.56 -20.17
N THR A 472 -57.40 6.65 -19.45
CA THR A 472 -58.77 7.07 -19.08
C THR A 472 -59.20 8.40 -19.68
N ASP A 473 -58.28 9.23 -20.19
CA ASP A 473 -58.59 10.51 -20.81
C ASP A 473 -57.66 10.89 -22.00
N ASN A 474 -58.01 11.99 -22.67
CA ASN A 474 -57.28 12.53 -23.82
C ASN A 474 -55.90 13.13 -23.45
N GLU A 475 -55.59 13.31 -22.17
CA GLU A 475 -54.29 13.79 -21.69
C GLU A 475 -53.32 12.63 -21.41
N ASN A 476 -53.75 11.39 -21.69
CA ASN A 476 -53.03 10.13 -21.44
C ASN A 476 -52.81 9.80 -19.95
N HIS A 477 -53.67 10.31 -19.06
CA HIS A 477 -53.70 9.83 -17.68
C HIS A 477 -54.16 8.37 -17.62
N VAL A 478 -53.72 7.64 -16.61
CA VAL A 478 -54.02 6.22 -16.43
C VAL A 478 -54.63 5.90 -15.08
N GLU A 479 -55.46 4.85 -15.08
CA GLU A 479 -55.83 4.09 -13.90
C GLU A 479 -55.24 2.68 -14.01
N VAL A 480 -54.98 2.05 -12.87
CA VAL A 480 -54.40 0.70 -12.82
C VAL A 480 -55.49 -0.34 -13.13
N VAL A 481 -55.17 -1.37 -13.89
CA VAL A 481 -56.08 -2.49 -14.09
C VAL A 481 -56.09 -3.34 -12.83
N ALA A 482 -57.27 -3.56 -12.24
CA ALA A 482 -57.43 -4.45 -11.09
C ALA A 482 -57.34 -5.92 -11.54
N ASP A 483 -56.11 -6.40 -11.76
CA ASP A 483 -55.78 -7.74 -12.24
C ASP A 483 -55.12 -8.62 -11.15
N GLU A 484 -54.77 -9.86 -11.52
CA GLU A 484 -54.03 -10.77 -10.63
C GLU A 484 -52.65 -10.22 -10.23
N ALA A 485 -52.01 -9.38 -11.06
CA ALA A 485 -50.67 -8.90 -10.81
C ALA A 485 -50.64 -7.84 -9.71
N VAL A 486 -51.58 -6.89 -9.73
CA VAL A 486 -51.79 -5.95 -8.62
C VAL A 486 -52.13 -6.70 -7.32
N THR A 487 -53.04 -7.67 -7.41
CA THR A 487 -53.52 -8.44 -6.25
C THR A 487 -52.39 -9.24 -5.60
N ASN A 488 -51.61 -9.98 -6.39
CA ASN A 488 -50.49 -10.78 -5.90
C ASN A 488 -49.32 -9.90 -5.41
N ALA A 489 -49.02 -8.78 -6.09
CA ALA A 489 -48.00 -7.83 -5.63
C ALA A 489 -48.38 -7.23 -4.25
N ALA A 490 -49.61 -6.75 -4.10
CA ALA A 490 -50.11 -6.20 -2.84
C ALA A 490 -50.09 -7.24 -1.71
N MET A 491 -50.53 -8.48 -1.97
CA MET A 491 -50.49 -9.59 -1.02
C MET A 491 -49.07 -9.89 -0.54
N LEU A 492 -48.09 -9.96 -1.45
CA LEU A 492 -46.69 -10.30 -1.12
C LEU A 492 -45.93 -9.14 -0.44
N MET A 493 -46.29 -7.88 -0.74
CA MET A 493 -45.82 -6.71 0.00
C MET A 493 -46.52 -6.56 1.36
N GLY A 494 -47.73 -7.12 1.50
CA GLY A 494 -48.59 -6.99 2.67
C GLY A 494 -49.26 -5.62 2.79
N CYS A 495 -49.53 -4.94 1.67
CA CYS A 495 -50.29 -3.69 1.61
C CYS A 495 -51.70 -3.90 1.05
N ASN A 496 -52.55 -2.86 1.15
CA ASN A 496 -53.85 -2.85 0.49
C ASN A 496 -53.67 -2.67 -1.04
N SER A 497 -54.40 -3.45 -1.84
CA SER A 497 -54.45 -3.32 -3.31
C SER A 497 -54.83 -1.90 -3.73
N ASP A 498 -55.80 -1.30 -3.03
CA ASP A 498 -56.39 -0.02 -3.43
C ASP A 498 -55.41 1.13 -3.18
N GLU A 499 -54.67 1.07 -2.07
CA GLU A 499 -53.58 2.00 -1.77
C GLU A 499 -52.45 1.88 -2.80
N LEU A 500 -52.09 0.66 -3.20
CA LEU A 500 -51.09 0.42 -4.25
C LEU A 500 -51.55 0.97 -5.61
N MET A 501 -52.81 0.75 -6.00
CA MET A 501 -53.38 1.31 -7.24
C MET A 501 -53.41 2.84 -7.23
N VAL A 502 -53.74 3.47 -6.10
CA VAL A 502 -53.71 4.93 -5.95
C VAL A 502 -52.28 5.49 -6.07
N VAL A 503 -51.28 4.86 -5.46
CA VAL A 503 -49.87 5.30 -5.55
C VAL A 503 -49.28 5.09 -6.95
N LEU A 504 -49.75 4.09 -7.70
CA LEU A 504 -49.32 3.82 -9.07
C LEU A 504 -49.98 4.71 -10.13
N SER A 505 -51.15 5.31 -9.83
CA SER A 505 -51.92 6.16 -10.75
C SER A 505 -51.95 7.65 -10.37
N THR A 506 -51.61 8.01 -9.13
CA THR A 506 -51.61 9.39 -8.64
C THR A 506 -50.37 9.72 -7.82
N LEU A 507 -49.95 10.98 -7.90
CA LEU A 507 -48.86 11.54 -7.12
C LEU A 507 -49.40 12.71 -6.30
N LYS A 508 -49.28 12.66 -4.97
CA LYS A 508 -49.66 13.79 -4.12
C LYS A 508 -48.48 14.73 -3.98
N LEU A 509 -48.71 15.99 -4.33
CA LEU A 509 -47.75 17.08 -4.21
C LEU A 509 -48.17 17.95 -3.03
N GLN A 510 -47.29 18.10 -2.05
CA GLN A 510 -47.54 18.99 -0.91
C GLN A 510 -47.14 20.43 -1.27
N ALA A 511 -48.13 21.29 -1.41
CA ALA A 511 -48.00 22.68 -1.81
C ALA A 511 -48.23 23.58 -0.59
N GLY A 512 -47.20 23.75 0.25
CA GLY A 512 -47.34 24.41 1.55
C GLY A 512 -48.07 23.50 2.54
N THR A 513 -49.20 23.96 3.08
CA THR A 513 -50.08 23.15 3.93
C THR A 513 -50.87 22.10 3.16
N ASP A 514 -51.13 22.34 1.88
CA ASP A 514 -52.21 21.67 1.16
C ASP A 514 -51.69 20.50 0.32
N CYS A 515 -52.51 19.45 0.18
CA CYS A 515 -52.14 18.20 -0.48
C CYS A 515 -52.88 18.09 -1.83
N ILE A 516 -52.15 18.30 -2.94
CA ILE A 516 -52.73 18.29 -4.30
C ILE A 516 -52.44 16.93 -4.95
N ALA A 517 -53.47 16.12 -5.15
CA ALA A 517 -53.36 14.86 -5.89
C ALA A 517 -53.38 15.12 -7.41
N LYS A 518 -52.31 14.71 -8.10
CA LYS A 518 -52.18 14.78 -9.56
C LYS A 518 -52.25 13.38 -10.17
N LYS A 519 -53.09 13.17 -11.21
CA LYS A 519 -53.06 11.91 -11.99
C LYS A 519 -51.74 11.77 -12.77
N LEU A 520 -51.26 10.54 -12.90
CA LEU A 520 -50.05 10.21 -13.66
C LEU A 520 -50.40 9.84 -15.11
N THR A 521 -49.52 10.22 -16.03
CA THR A 521 -49.58 9.72 -17.42
C THR A 521 -49.03 8.30 -17.52
N LEU A 522 -49.40 7.55 -18.57
CA LEU A 522 -48.95 6.16 -18.80
C LEU A 522 -47.44 5.96 -18.60
N ARG A 523 -46.61 6.86 -19.14
CA ARG A 523 -45.15 6.81 -18.92
C ARG A 523 -44.81 6.99 -17.45
N GLN A 524 -45.31 8.05 -16.80
CA GLN A 524 -44.99 8.34 -15.40
C GLN A 524 -45.45 7.24 -14.44
N ALA A 525 -46.56 6.56 -14.73
CA ALA A 525 -47.04 5.42 -13.96
C ALA A 525 -46.16 4.17 -14.17
N THR A 526 -45.66 3.96 -15.39
CA THR A 526 -44.66 2.91 -15.69
C THR A 526 -43.34 3.20 -14.99
N ASP A 527 -42.83 4.43 -15.09
CA ASP A 527 -41.60 4.89 -14.44
C ASP A 527 -41.72 4.78 -12.89
N MET A 528 -42.92 5.02 -12.34
CA MET A 528 -43.25 4.82 -10.92
C MET A 528 -43.16 3.35 -10.51
N ARG A 529 -43.89 2.47 -11.20
CA ARG A 529 -43.92 1.01 -10.98
C ARG A 529 -42.53 0.40 -11.04
N ASP A 530 -41.77 0.77 -12.07
CA ASP A 530 -40.38 0.39 -12.25
C ASP A 530 -39.49 0.95 -11.13
N GLY A 531 -39.74 2.18 -10.68
CA GLY A 531 -39.07 2.80 -9.53
C GLY A 531 -39.29 2.05 -8.21
N ILE A 532 -40.51 1.60 -7.95
CA ILE A 532 -40.85 0.76 -6.79
C ILE A 532 -40.07 -0.57 -6.85
N ALA A 533 -40.08 -1.25 -8.00
CA ALA A 533 -39.35 -2.50 -8.21
C ALA A 533 -37.83 -2.32 -7.97
N LYS A 534 -37.24 -1.27 -8.56
CA LYS A 534 -35.83 -0.86 -8.37
C LYS A 534 -35.51 -0.57 -6.90
N PHE A 535 -36.42 0.09 -6.17
CA PHE A 535 -36.24 0.42 -4.74
C PHE A 535 -36.29 -0.82 -3.84
N ILE A 536 -37.29 -1.69 -4.01
CA ILE A 536 -37.46 -2.90 -3.21
C ILE A 536 -36.24 -3.80 -3.40
N TYR A 537 -35.80 -4.02 -4.65
CA TYR A 537 -34.65 -4.87 -4.94
C TYR A 537 -33.33 -4.32 -4.37
N ALA A 538 -33.06 -3.02 -4.55
CA ALA A 538 -31.85 -2.40 -4.00
C ALA A 538 -31.82 -2.41 -2.47
N SER A 539 -32.96 -2.14 -1.82
CA SER A 539 -33.07 -2.17 -0.35
C SER A 539 -32.95 -3.59 0.21
N LEU A 540 -33.43 -4.58 -0.53
CA LEU A 540 -33.29 -6.01 -0.21
C LEU A 540 -31.84 -6.47 -0.32
N PHE A 541 -31.11 -6.01 -1.35
CA PHE A 541 -29.69 -6.28 -1.52
C PHE A 541 -28.84 -5.64 -0.41
N ASP A 542 -29.02 -4.34 -0.14
CA ASP A 542 -28.36 -3.64 0.97
C ASP A 542 -28.61 -4.35 2.31
N TRP A 543 -29.84 -4.80 2.56
CA TRP A 543 -30.19 -5.52 3.78
C TRP A 543 -29.61 -6.95 3.85
N LEU A 544 -29.53 -7.68 2.74
CA LEU A 544 -28.84 -8.97 2.69
C LEU A 544 -27.35 -8.82 3.01
N VAL A 545 -26.71 -7.76 2.50
CA VAL A 545 -25.33 -7.41 2.85
C VAL A 545 -25.19 -7.08 4.34
N GLU A 546 -26.16 -6.39 4.95
CA GLU A 546 -26.19 -6.21 6.41
C GLU A 546 -26.34 -7.54 7.19
N GLN A 547 -27.21 -8.47 6.76
CA GLN A 547 -27.34 -9.77 7.43
C GLN A 547 -26.05 -10.59 7.33
N ILE A 548 -25.38 -10.56 6.17
CA ILE A 548 -24.05 -11.17 5.98
C ILE A 548 -23.03 -10.55 6.94
N ASN A 549 -23.01 -9.22 7.09
CA ASN A 549 -22.09 -8.56 8.02
C ASN A 549 -22.36 -8.88 9.50
N ILE A 550 -23.62 -9.15 9.87
CA ILE A 550 -23.98 -9.58 11.24
C ILE A 550 -23.52 -11.03 11.49
N ALA A 551 -23.65 -11.92 10.50
CA ALA A 551 -23.14 -13.28 10.60
C ALA A 551 -21.61 -13.34 10.69
N LEU A 552 -20.90 -12.43 10.01
CA LEU A 552 -19.44 -12.33 10.00
C LEU A 552 -18.86 -11.39 11.08
N GLU A 553 -19.68 -10.90 12.03
CA GLU A 553 -19.31 -9.82 12.93
C GLU A 553 -18.10 -10.17 13.81
N VAL A 554 -17.12 -9.27 13.86
CA VAL A 554 -15.84 -9.49 14.53
C VAL A 554 -16.04 -9.58 16.05
N GLY A 555 -15.47 -10.61 16.67
CA GLY A 555 -15.35 -10.66 18.14
C GLY A 555 -14.62 -9.41 18.67
N LYS A 556 -14.99 -8.93 19.86
CA LYS A 556 -14.70 -7.57 20.40
C LYS A 556 -13.23 -7.09 20.38
N SER A 557 -12.25 -7.92 20.05
CA SER A 557 -10.85 -7.55 19.83
C SER A 557 -10.61 -7.10 18.38
N LEU A 558 -10.87 -5.83 18.07
CA LEU A 558 -10.33 -5.20 16.86
C LEU A 558 -8.81 -5.03 17.01
N THR A 559 -8.06 -5.90 16.35
CA THR A 559 -6.59 -5.99 16.38
C THR A 559 -5.88 -4.98 15.46
N GLY A 560 -6.63 -4.15 14.74
CA GLY A 560 -6.09 -3.15 13.82
C GLY A 560 -5.53 -3.70 12.50
N ARG A 561 -5.50 -5.03 12.30
CA ARG A 561 -4.94 -5.74 11.13
C ARG A 561 -6.05 -6.31 10.23
N SER A 562 -6.09 -5.90 8.96
CA SER A 562 -7.00 -6.41 7.93
C SER A 562 -6.37 -6.46 6.53
N ILE A 563 -6.89 -7.37 5.69
CA ILE A 563 -6.60 -7.46 4.26
C ILE A 563 -7.91 -7.24 3.50
N SER A 564 -7.96 -6.21 2.65
CA SER A 564 -9.15 -5.80 1.90
C SER A 564 -9.09 -6.25 0.43
N ILE A 565 -9.88 -7.25 0.05
CA ILE A 565 -10.00 -7.68 -1.36
C ILE A 565 -11.06 -6.82 -2.06
N LEU A 566 -10.67 -6.14 -3.14
CA LEU A 566 -11.58 -5.38 -4.00
C LEU A 566 -11.80 -6.11 -5.33
N ASP A 567 -13.04 -6.55 -5.56
CA ASP A 567 -13.53 -7.07 -6.84
C ASP A 567 -14.62 -6.13 -7.34
N ILE A 568 -14.28 -5.30 -8.34
CA ILE A 568 -15.17 -4.31 -8.96
C ILE A 568 -15.52 -4.74 -10.38
N TYR A 569 -16.63 -4.25 -10.94
CA TYR A 569 -16.94 -4.38 -12.37
C TYR A 569 -15.79 -3.82 -13.23
N GLY A 570 -15.66 -4.33 -14.46
CA GLY A 570 -14.65 -3.82 -15.39
C GLY A 570 -15.03 -2.47 -15.98
N PHE A 571 -14.08 -1.83 -16.67
CA PHE A 571 -14.38 -0.76 -17.62
C PHE A 571 -15.29 -1.30 -18.73
N GLU A 572 -16.32 -0.53 -19.13
CA GLU A 572 -17.31 -0.95 -20.13
C GLU A 572 -17.42 0.06 -21.27
N SER A 573 -17.34 -0.42 -22.52
CA SER A 573 -17.58 0.39 -23.72
C SER A 573 -18.42 -0.39 -24.72
N PHE A 574 -19.70 -0.03 -24.81
CA PHE A 574 -20.70 -0.57 -25.73
C PHE A 574 -21.00 0.41 -26.87
N LYS A 575 -21.88 0.03 -27.81
CA LYS A 575 -22.35 0.91 -28.88
C LYS A 575 -23.17 2.10 -28.34
N ASN A 576 -23.98 1.85 -27.31
CA ASN A 576 -24.79 2.84 -26.62
C ASN A 576 -24.43 2.75 -25.12
N ASN A 577 -23.87 3.81 -24.53
CA ASN A 577 -23.51 3.86 -23.11
C ASN A 577 -24.40 4.86 -22.39
N SER A 578 -25.00 4.45 -21.27
CA SER A 578 -25.91 5.28 -20.48
C SER A 578 -25.24 5.76 -19.17
N PHE A 579 -26.03 6.35 -18.28
CA PHE A 579 -25.56 6.92 -17.01
C PHE A 579 -24.86 5.88 -16.11
N GLU A 580 -25.33 4.63 -16.13
CA GLU A 580 -24.77 3.52 -15.38
C GLU A 580 -23.35 3.16 -15.86
N GLN A 581 -23.13 3.08 -17.18
CA GLN A 581 -21.80 2.90 -17.77
C GLN A 581 -20.88 4.09 -17.45
N PHE A 582 -21.41 5.31 -17.45
CA PHE A 582 -20.63 6.49 -17.07
C PHE A 582 -20.16 6.41 -15.60
N CYS A 583 -21.03 6.02 -14.66
CA CYS A 583 -20.64 5.80 -13.27
C CYS A 583 -19.62 4.66 -13.11
N ILE A 584 -19.79 3.56 -13.86
CA ILE A 584 -18.87 2.42 -13.91
C ILE A 584 -17.47 2.85 -14.39
N ASN A 585 -17.40 3.62 -15.47
CA ASN A 585 -16.13 4.06 -16.04
C ASN A 585 -15.46 5.13 -15.17
N TYR A 586 -16.21 6.04 -14.55
CA TYR A 586 -15.68 6.98 -13.55
C TYR A 586 -15.05 6.26 -12.34
N ALA A 587 -15.65 5.16 -11.86
CA ALA A 587 -15.04 4.35 -10.78
C ALA A 587 -13.69 3.73 -11.21
N ASN A 588 -13.63 3.20 -12.43
CA ASN A 588 -12.41 2.64 -13.00
C ASN A 588 -11.34 3.71 -13.23
N GLU A 589 -11.72 4.91 -13.69
CA GLU A 589 -10.84 6.09 -13.81
C GLU A 589 -10.17 6.45 -12.46
N ARG A 590 -10.97 6.46 -11.38
CA ARG A 590 -10.48 6.78 -10.03
C ARG A 590 -9.57 5.69 -9.48
N LEU A 591 -9.87 4.40 -9.74
CA LEU A 591 -8.98 3.29 -9.38
C LEU A 591 -7.68 3.31 -10.20
N GLN A 592 -7.73 3.71 -11.48
CA GLN A 592 -6.53 3.88 -12.29
C GLN A 592 -5.64 5.01 -11.74
N GLN A 593 -6.20 6.13 -11.27
CA GLN A 593 -5.40 7.18 -10.63
C GLN A 593 -4.80 6.70 -9.29
N HIS A 594 -5.53 5.89 -8.51
CA HIS A 594 -4.97 5.27 -7.31
C HIS A 594 -3.79 4.33 -7.63
N PHE A 595 -3.89 3.53 -8.70
CA PHE A 595 -2.79 2.71 -9.23
C PHE A 595 -1.60 3.55 -9.71
N ASN A 596 -1.86 4.57 -10.56
CA ASN A 596 -0.84 5.50 -11.05
C ASN A 596 -0.13 6.24 -9.90
N ARG A 597 -0.86 6.62 -8.84
CA ARG A 597 -0.26 7.23 -7.65
C ARG A 597 0.68 6.26 -6.92
N HIS A 598 0.22 5.04 -6.63
CA HIS A 598 1.00 4.12 -5.80
C HIS A 598 2.19 3.48 -6.52
N LEU A 599 2.09 3.20 -7.82
CA LEU A 599 3.19 2.60 -8.58
C LEU A 599 4.15 3.62 -9.20
N PHE A 600 3.71 4.85 -9.50
CA PHE A 600 4.55 5.83 -10.22
C PHE A 600 4.83 7.09 -9.42
N LYS A 601 3.80 7.75 -8.87
CA LYS A 601 3.97 9.05 -8.20
C LYS A 601 4.70 8.90 -6.87
N LEU A 602 4.27 7.99 -6.00
CA LEU A 602 4.94 7.72 -4.71
C LEU A 602 6.39 7.23 -4.88
N GLU A 603 6.68 6.45 -5.92
CA GLU A 603 8.05 6.00 -6.22
C GLU A 603 8.96 7.17 -6.64
N GLN A 604 8.47 8.09 -7.49
CA GLN A 604 9.22 9.29 -7.86
C GLN A 604 9.32 10.29 -6.71
N GLU A 605 8.25 10.48 -5.92
CA GLU A 605 8.24 11.28 -4.68
C GLU A 605 9.32 10.77 -3.70
N GLU A 606 9.40 9.46 -3.44
CA GLU A 606 10.42 8.85 -2.56
C GLU A 606 11.85 9.03 -3.11
N TYR A 607 12.08 8.82 -4.40
CA TYR A 607 13.41 8.98 -5.01
C TYR A 607 13.92 10.43 -4.97
N GLU A 608 13.02 11.42 -5.10
CA GLU A 608 13.36 12.83 -4.93
C GLU A 608 13.52 13.24 -3.45
N GLU A 609 12.95 12.50 -2.50
CA GLU A 609 13.10 12.76 -1.06
C GLU A 609 14.42 12.23 -0.53
N ASP A 610 14.83 11.04 -0.98
CA ASP A 610 16.12 10.48 -0.59
C ASP A 610 17.29 10.92 -1.48
N GLY A 611 17.05 11.85 -2.42
CA GLY A 611 18.09 12.55 -3.19
C GLY A 611 18.76 11.71 -4.28
N ILE A 612 18.05 10.75 -4.86
CA ILE A 612 18.59 9.87 -5.91
C ILE A 612 18.80 10.63 -7.22
N ASP A 613 19.93 10.38 -7.88
CA ASP A 613 20.20 10.82 -9.26
C ASP A 613 19.33 9.98 -10.22
N TRP A 614 18.13 10.48 -10.53
CA TRP A 614 17.07 9.74 -11.22
C TRP A 614 16.43 10.58 -12.35
N THR A 615 16.33 9.98 -13.54
CA THR A 615 15.56 10.56 -14.65
C THR A 615 14.09 10.24 -14.47
N LYS A 616 13.25 11.27 -14.30
CA LYS A 616 11.79 11.10 -14.26
C LYS A 616 11.31 10.36 -15.51
N VAL A 617 10.48 9.34 -15.30
CA VAL A 617 9.84 8.61 -16.40
C VAL A 617 8.43 9.13 -16.54
N ASP A 618 8.16 9.79 -17.68
CA ASP A 618 6.82 10.26 -18.02
C ASP A 618 5.85 9.07 -18.16
N PHE A 619 4.60 9.30 -17.77
CA PHE A 619 3.48 8.37 -17.92
C PHE A 619 2.18 9.15 -18.12
N GLU A 620 1.15 8.49 -18.64
CA GLU A 620 -0.15 9.13 -18.87
C GLU A 620 -0.93 9.29 -17.55
N ASP A 621 -0.91 10.50 -17.00
CA ASP A 621 -1.67 10.87 -15.81
C ASP A 621 -3.13 11.21 -16.18
N ASN A 622 -4.07 10.39 -15.72
CA ASN A 622 -5.49 10.55 -16.02
C ASN A 622 -6.20 11.61 -15.15
N GLN A 623 -5.46 12.46 -14.42
CA GLN A 623 -6.03 13.53 -13.60
C GLN A 623 -6.90 14.51 -14.41
N GLU A 624 -6.59 14.81 -15.67
CA GLU A 624 -7.41 15.71 -16.50
C GLU A 624 -8.82 15.16 -16.76
N CYS A 625 -8.96 13.83 -16.88
CA CYS A 625 -10.25 13.16 -17.05
C CYS A 625 -11.02 13.06 -15.72
N LEU A 626 -10.33 12.89 -14.59
CA LEU A 626 -10.97 13.00 -13.28
C LEU A 626 -11.47 14.42 -13.02
N ASP A 627 -10.66 15.44 -13.28
CA ASP A 627 -11.06 16.85 -13.18
C ASP A 627 -12.28 17.16 -14.06
N LEU A 628 -12.33 16.67 -15.30
CA LEU A 628 -13.50 16.80 -16.19
C LEU A 628 -14.80 16.29 -15.54
N ILE A 629 -14.73 15.21 -14.76
CA ILE A 629 -15.89 14.57 -14.12
C ILE A 629 -16.21 15.21 -12.77
N GLU A 630 -15.19 15.51 -11.98
CA GLU A 630 -15.29 15.75 -10.54
C GLU A 630 -15.26 17.22 -10.10
N LYS A 631 -14.68 18.11 -10.90
CA LYS A 631 -14.28 19.46 -10.49
C LYS A 631 -15.50 20.34 -10.18
N LYS A 632 -15.45 21.05 -9.05
CA LYS A 632 -16.46 22.06 -8.69
C LYS A 632 -15.91 23.47 -9.01
N PRO A 633 -16.75 24.40 -9.51
CA PRO A 633 -18.17 24.23 -9.86
C PRO A 633 -18.40 23.63 -11.26
N ILE A 634 -17.40 23.60 -12.15
CA ILE A 634 -17.55 23.17 -13.54
C ILE A 634 -16.92 21.78 -13.73
N GLY A 635 -17.77 20.75 -13.74
CA GLY A 635 -17.44 19.36 -14.00
C GLY A 635 -18.71 18.58 -14.36
N LEU A 636 -18.59 17.41 -14.96
CA LEU A 636 -19.74 16.68 -15.51
C LEU A 636 -20.80 16.37 -14.43
N LEU A 637 -20.37 15.89 -13.25
CA LEU A 637 -21.30 15.58 -12.16
C LEU A 637 -21.99 16.82 -11.58
N SER A 638 -21.30 17.96 -11.43
CA SER A 638 -21.93 19.19 -10.90
C SER A 638 -22.92 19.80 -11.89
N LEU A 639 -22.61 19.80 -13.20
CA LEU A 639 -23.53 20.24 -14.24
C LEU A 639 -24.76 19.32 -14.36
N LEU A 640 -24.57 18.01 -14.13
CA LEU A 640 -25.67 17.04 -14.09
C LEU A 640 -26.57 17.28 -12.87
N ASP A 641 -25.98 17.51 -11.69
CA ASP A 641 -26.72 17.76 -10.45
C ASP A 641 -27.48 19.10 -10.50
N GLU A 642 -26.92 20.13 -11.15
CA GLU A 642 -27.59 21.42 -11.37
C GLU A 642 -28.81 21.29 -12.30
N GLU A 643 -28.66 20.66 -13.47
CA GLU A 643 -29.79 20.40 -14.38
C GLU A 643 -30.80 19.41 -13.76
N SER A 644 -30.34 18.44 -12.95
CA SER A 644 -31.23 17.53 -12.22
C SER A 644 -32.14 18.28 -11.24
N ASN A 645 -31.65 19.33 -10.58
CA ASN A 645 -32.47 20.16 -9.70
C ASN A 645 -33.37 21.17 -10.44
N PHE A 646 -33.16 21.42 -11.74
CA PHE A 646 -33.96 22.40 -12.49
C PHE A 646 -35.25 21.78 -13.09
N PRO A 647 -36.47 22.20 -12.69
CA PRO A 647 -37.71 21.48 -13.04
C PRO A 647 -38.08 21.45 -14.53
N LYS A 648 -37.49 22.34 -15.35
CA LYS A 648 -37.72 22.42 -16.81
C LYS A 648 -36.52 21.94 -17.64
N ALA A 649 -35.48 21.41 -17.02
CA ALA A 649 -34.32 20.86 -17.74
C ALA A 649 -34.66 19.55 -18.44
N THR A 650 -33.97 19.29 -19.55
CA THR A 650 -34.10 18.08 -20.37
C THR A 650 -32.72 17.53 -20.69
N ASP A 651 -32.63 16.27 -21.10
CA ASP A 651 -31.35 15.65 -21.47
C ASP A 651 -30.62 16.42 -22.61
N LEU A 652 -31.36 17.20 -23.41
CA LEU A 652 -30.83 18.09 -24.44
C LEU A 652 -30.30 19.41 -23.89
N THR A 653 -30.92 20.01 -22.85
CA THR A 653 -30.33 21.20 -22.19
C THR A 653 -29.04 20.82 -21.48
N PHE A 654 -29.04 19.68 -20.78
CA PHE A 654 -27.84 19.10 -20.19
C PHE A 654 -26.74 18.82 -21.23
N ALA A 655 -27.04 18.13 -22.34
CA ALA A 655 -26.07 17.88 -23.41
C ALA A 655 -25.46 19.17 -24.00
N ASN A 656 -26.27 20.21 -24.17
CA ASN A 656 -25.79 21.52 -24.66
C ASN A 656 -24.94 22.24 -23.60
N LYS A 657 -25.30 22.16 -22.33
CA LYS A 657 -24.55 22.74 -21.20
C LYS A 657 -23.16 22.10 -21.04
N LEU A 658 -23.06 20.77 -21.15
CA LEU A 658 -21.77 20.06 -21.21
C LEU A 658 -20.89 20.64 -22.34
N LYS A 659 -21.44 20.77 -23.55
CA LYS A 659 -20.71 21.29 -24.73
C LYS A 659 -20.31 22.76 -24.58
N GLN A 660 -21.12 23.58 -23.92
CA GLN A 660 -20.80 24.98 -23.66
C GLN A 660 -19.65 25.14 -22.64
N HIS A 661 -19.68 24.35 -21.56
CA HIS A 661 -18.77 24.51 -20.42
C HIS A 661 -17.49 23.65 -20.47
N LEU A 662 -17.50 22.49 -21.13
CA LEU A 662 -16.39 21.52 -21.09
C LEU A 662 -15.56 21.47 -22.38
N LYS A 663 -15.91 22.24 -23.42
CA LYS A 663 -15.20 22.32 -24.73
C LYS A 663 -13.70 22.65 -24.69
N THR A 664 -13.19 23.13 -23.56
CA THR A 664 -11.77 23.51 -23.38
C THR A 664 -10.95 22.43 -22.70
N ASN A 665 -11.55 21.30 -22.32
CA ASN A 665 -10.85 20.16 -21.71
C ASN A 665 -10.45 19.15 -22.79
N SER A 666 -9.18 18.72 -22.76
CA SER A 666 -8.54 17.72 -23.61
C SER A 666 -9.34 16.40 -23.74
N CYS A 667 -9.89 15.92 -22.63
CA CYS A 667 -10.60 14.66 -22.54
C CYS A 667 -12.08 14.73 -22.99
N PHE A 668 -12.63 15.91 -23.31
CA PHE A 668 -14.05 16.07 -23.68
C PHE A 668 -14.25 16.39 -25.17
N LYS A 669 -15.09 15.61 -25.85
CA LYS A 669 -15.48 15.84 -27.25
C LYS A 669 -17.01 15.92 -27.37
N GLY A 670 -17.50 17.07 -27.82
CA GLY A 670 -18.94 17.33 -27.98
C GLY A 670 -19.48 16.80 -29.32
N GLU A 671 -20.36 15.81 -29.26
CA GLU A 671 -20.99 15.20 -30.44
C GLU A 671 -22.28 15.95 -30.86
N ARG A 672 -22.88 15.57 -32.00
CA ARG A 672 -24.19 16.12 -32.43
C ARG A 672 -25.35 15.54 -31.60
N GLY A 673 -26.43 16.30 -31.45
CA GLY A 673 -27.63 15.85 -30.72
C GLY A 673 -27.41 15.64 -29.22
N ARG A 674 -27.87 14.51 -28.68
CA ARG A 674 -27.78 14.15 -27.24
C ARG A 674 -26.47 13.46 -26.84
N ALA A 675 -25.61 13.12 -27.80
CA ALA A 675 -24.36 12.43 -27.50
C ALA A 675 -23.27 13.39 -26.97
N PHE A 676 -22.34 12.82 -26.21
CA PHE A 676 -21.01 13.37 -25.90
C PHE A 676 -19.98 12.22 -25.79
N ARG A 677 -18.69 12.55 -25.87
CA ARG A 677 -17.59 11.59 -25.83
C ARG A 677 -16.56 12.01 -24.80
N VAL A 678 -16.05 11.04 -24.05
CA VAL A 678 -14.96 11.21 -23.07
C VAL A 678 -13.79 10.32 -23.46
N ASN A 679 -12.57 10.86 -23.41
CA ASN A 679 -11.34 10.10 -23.55
C ASN A 679 -10.87 9.65 -22.16
N HIS A 680 -11.15 8.39 -21.83
CA HIS A 680 -10.73 7.74 -20.59
C HIS A 680 -9.32 7.15 -20.72
N TYR A 681 -8.69 6.74 -19.61
CA TYR A 681 -7.44 5.97 -19.63
C TYR A 681 -7.50 4.69 -20.50
N ALA A 682 -8.69 4.12 -20.68
CA ALA A 682 -8.93 2.95 -21.52
C ALA A 682 -9.38 3.29 -22.97
N GLY A 683 -9.34 4.57 -23.34
CA GLY A 683 -9.72 5.09 -24.66
C GLY A 683 -11.07 5.82 -24.70
N GLU A 684 -11.52 6.17 -25.91
CA GLU A 684 -12.73 6.97 -26.11
C GLU A 684 -14.02 6.17 -25.89
N VAL A 685 -14.95 6.73 -25.11
CA VAL A 685 -16.31 6.21 -24.92
C VAL A 685 -17.34 7.27 -25.28
N VAL A 686 -18.36 6.88 -26.04
CA VAL A 686 -19.48 7.75 -26.45
C VAL A 686 -20.70 7.42 -25.58
N TYR A 687 -21.27 8.45 -24.95
CA TYR A 687 -22.43 8.38 -24.08
C TYR A 687 -23.61 9.16 -24.69
N ASP A 688 -24.83 8.66 -24.52
CA ASP A 688 -26.07 9.35 -24.89
C ASP A 688 -26.75 9.89 -23.63
N THR A 689 -27.02 11.21 -23.56
CA THR A 689 -27.66 11.80 -22.38
C THR A 689 -29.11 11.37 -22.18
N ASN A 690 -29.74 10.66 -23.11
CA ASN A 690 -31.13 10.21 -23.02
C ASN A 690 -31.41 9.46 -21.69
N GLY A 691 -32.26 10.05 -20.83
CA GLY A 691 -32.61 9.55 -19.51
C GLY A 691 -31.61 9.89 -18.38
N PHE A 692 -30.52 10.62 -18.63
CA PHE A 692 -29.52 10.95 -17.59
C PHE A 692 -30.14 11.75 -16.44
N LEU A 693 -30.96 12.77 -16.72
CA LEU A 693 -31.55 13.59 -15.65
C LEU A 693 -32.54 12.78 -14.80
N GLU A 694 -33.30 11.89 -15.43
CA GLU A 694 -34.27 11.03 -14.75
C GLU A 694 -33.57 9.99 -13.86
N LYS A 695 -32.56 9.30 -14.40
CA LYS A 695 -31.74 8.32 -13.67
C LYS A 695 -30.95 8.95 -12.52
N ASN A 696 -30.47 10.19 -12.67
CA ASN A 696 -29.75 10.88 -11.60
C ASN A 696 -30.68 11.38 -10.46
N ARG A 697 -31.96 11.65 -10.76
CA ARG A 697 -32.96 12.10 -9.79
C ARG A 697 -33.41 10.99 -8.82
N ASP A 698 -33.45 9.73 -9.26
CA ASP A 698 -33.88 8.55 -8.46
C ASP A 698 -35.17 8.81 -7.64
N PRO A 699 -36.28 9.25 -8.28
CA PRO A 699 -37.42 9.82 -7.60
C PRO A 699 -38.23 8.78 -6.83
N LEU A 700 -38.29 8.94 -5.49
CA LEU A 700 -39.16 8.18 -4.59
C LEU A 700 -40.19 9.15 -3.98
N PRO A 701 -41.49 9.07 -4.32
CA PRO A 701 -42.50 9.92 -3.71
C PRO A 701 -42.64 9.70 -2.20
N ALA A 702 -43.05 10.74 -1.49
CA ALA A 702 -43.43 10.61 -0.08
C ALA A 702 -44.57 9.58 0.11
N ASP A 703 -45.56 9.56 -0.79
CA ASP A 703 -46.66 8.58 -0.80
C ASP A 703 -46.15 7.13 -0.78
N LEU A 704 -45.11 6.82 -1.56
CA LEU A 704 -44.51 5.49 -1.60
C LEU A 704 -43.83 5.13 -0.28
N ILE A 705 -43.10 6.07 0.32
CA ILE A 705 -42.47 5.87 1.64
C ILE A 705 -43.53 5.61 2.71
N HIS A 706 -44.69 6.30 2.63
CA HIS A 706 -45.85 6.06 3.48
C HIS A 706 -46.50 4.68 3.25
N LEU A 707 -46.72 4.26 2.00
CA LEU A 707 -47.24 2.92 1.68
C LEU A 707 -46.31 1.81 2.19
N LEU A 708 -45.00 1.96 2.01
CA LEU A 708 -44.00 1.02 2.51
C LEU A 708 -43.90 1.00 4.05
N ALA A 709 -44.37 2.06 4.72
CA ALA A 709 -44.52 2.09 6.17
C ALA A 709 -45.83 1.46 6.67
N SER A 710 -46.91 1.41 5.86
CA SER A 710 -48.16 0.71 6.23
C SER A 710 -48.01 -0.82 6.05
N CYS A 711 -47.34 -1.26 4.98
CA CYS A 711 -47.06 -2.66 4.62
C CYS A 711 -46.83 -3.60 5.82
N ASN A 712 -47.57 -4.70 5.91
CA ASN A 712 -47.40 -5.72 6.95
C ASN A 712 -46.07 -6.48 6.87
N CYS A 713 -45.36 -6.44 5.72
CA CYS A 713 -44.01 -6.97 5.61
C CYS A 713 -43.01 -6.14 6.46
N GLN A 714 -42.42 -6.78 7.48
CA GLN A 714 -41.47 -6.15 8.40
C GLN A 714 -40.22 -5.60 7.68
N LEU A 715 -39.78 -6.23 6.58
CA LEU A 715 -38.64 -5.73 5.79
C LEU A 715 -38.98 -4.40 5.11
N LEU A 716 -40.16 -4.24 4.51
CA LEU A 716 -40.55 -2.97 3.88
C LEU A 716 -40.68 -1.83 4.91
N LYS A 717 -41.19 -2.13 6.11
CA LYS A 717 -41.18 -1.20 7.26
C LYS A 717 -39.76 -0.79 7.68
N LEU A 718 -38.80 -1.73 7.69
CA LEU A 718 -37.38 -1.43 7.94
C LEU A 718 -36.75 -0.59 6.83
N PHE A 719 -37.11 -0.83 5.56
CA PHE A 719 -36.61 -0.05 4.43
C PHE A 719 -37.16 1.39 4.46
N SER A 720 -38.46 1.56 4.70
CA SER A 720 -39.11 2.88 4.82
C SER A 720 -38.54 3.69 6.00
N THR A 721 -38.37 3.08 7.17
CA THR A 721 -37.76 3.76 8.34
C THR A 721 -36.30 4.15 8.10
N LYS A 722 -35.50 3.33 7.41
CA LYS A 722 -34.14 3.70 7.00
C LYS A 722 -34.09 4.90 6.04
N VAL A 723 -35.04 5.01 5.10
CA VAL A 723 -35.16 6.18 4.21
C VAL A 723 -35.56 7.41 5.03
N ARG A 724 -36.63 7.29 5.83
CA ARG A 724 -37.16 8.38 6.66
C ARG A 724 -36.11 8.92 7.66
N ASN A 725 -35.33 8.04 8.29
CA ASN A 725 -34.27 8.44 9.22
C ASN A 725 -33.07 9.14 8.54
N LYS A 726 -32.83 8.90 7.23
CA LYS A 726 -31.86 9.68 6.45
C LYS A 726 -32.41 11.09 6.17
N SER A 727 -33.72 11.25 5.99
CA SER A 727 -34.41 12.53 5.79
C SER A 727 -34.68 13.32 7.08
N GLN A 728 -34.66 12.68 8.26
CA GLN A 728 -35.08 13.27 9.54
C GLN A 728 -33.94 13.62 10.52
N LYS A 729 -32.66 13.55 10.12
CA LYS A 729 -31.57 14.12 10.94
C LYS A 729 -31.66 15.66 10.95
N PRO A 730 -31.84 16.32 12.12
CA PRO A 730 -32.03 17.76 12.18
C PRO A 730 -30.70 18.54 12.20
N LEU A 731 -30.74 19.74 11.62
CA LEU A 731 -29.85 20.90 11.86
C LEU A 731 -28.35 20.75 11.56
N MET A 732 -27.97 21.09 10.32
CA MET A 732 -27.02 22.19 10.02
C MET A 732 -27.14 22.56 8.52
N LEU A 733 -26.58 23.70 8.11
CA LEU A 733 -26.92 24.37 6.84
C LEU A 733 -26.44 23.64 5.56
N SER A 734 -27.18 23.88 4.46
CA SER A 734 -26.98 23.49 3.04
C SER A 734 -27.47 22.10 2.54
N ASP A 735 -28.29 22.16 1.47
CA ASP A 735 -28.42 21.26 0.31
C ASP A 735 -28.60 19.74 0.53
N SER A 736 -29.20 19.31 1.64
CA SER A 736 -29.34 17.87 1.96
C SER A 736 -30.59 17.16 1.43
N THR A 737 -31.63 17.88 0.96
CA THR A 737 -32.93 17.28 0.60
C THR A 737 -32.94 16.51 -0.73
N ASN A 738 -32.15 16.94 -1.73
CA ASN A 738 -32.13 16.36 -3.08
C ASN A 738 -30.72 15.85 -3.48
N GLN A 739 -30.07 15.04 -2.65
CA GLN A 739 -28.83 14.37 -3.08
C GLN A 739 -29.10 13.40 -4.23
N THR A 740 -28.46 13.63 -5.38
CA THR A 740 -28.64 12.81 -6.59
C THR A 740 -27.89 11.48 -6.50
N VAL A 741 -28.10 10.58 -7.47
CA VAL A 741 -27.30 9.35 -7.59
C VAL A 741 -25.82 9.68 -7.80
N GLY A 742 -25.51 10.67 -8.65
CA GLY A 742 -24.16 11.15 -8.93
C GLY A 742 -23.44 11.67 -7.67
N THR A 743 -24.10 12.53 -6.88
CA THR A 743 -23.51 13.03 -5.62
C THR A 743 -23.30 11.90 -4.60
N LYS A 744 -24.31 11.02 -4.43
CA LYS A 744 -24.26 9.87 -3.52
C LYS A 744 -23.12 8.91 -3.90
N PHE A 745 -23.02 8.56 -5.17
CA PHE A 745 -21.98 7.66 -5.67
C PHE A 745 -20.59 8.29 -5.51
N LYS A 746 -20.38 9.56 -5.87
CA LYS A 746 -19.11 10.24 -5.62
C LYS A 746 -18.72 10.18 -4.13
N GLY A 747 -19.67 10.36 -3.22
CA GLY A 747 -19.46 10.23 -1.78
C GLY A 747 -19.13 8.80 -1.31
N GLN A 748 -19.65 7.76 -1.97
CA GLN A 748 -19.29 6.36 -1.72
C GLN A 748 -17.90 6.02 -2.26
N LEU A 749 -17.59 6.45 -3.49
CA LEU A 749 -16.29 6.22 -4.13
C LEU A 749 -15.16 6.90 -3.35
N PHE A 750 -15.37 8.12 -2.86
CA PHE A 750 -14.40 8.82 -2.00
C PHE A 750 -14.13 8.03 -0.71
N LYS A 751 -15.16 7.47 -0.05
CA LYS A 751 -14.97 6.62 1.14
C LYS A 751 -14.18 5.34 0.84
N LEU A 752 -14.39 4.73 -0.33
CA LEU A 752 -13.61 3.58 -0.79
C LEU A 752 -12.15 3.96 -1.02
N MET A 753 -11.88 5.07 -1.71
CA MET A 753 -10.51 5.55 -1.96
C MET A 753 -9.77 5.86 -0.66
N ASN A 754 -10.39 6.59 0.27
CA ASN A 754 -9.81 6.90 1.57
C ASN A 754 -9.49 5.64 2.40
N LYS A 755 -10.24 4.54 2.24
CA LYS A 755 -9.86 3.25 2.84
C LYS A 755 -8.59 2.69 2.19
N LEU A 756 -8.57 2.58 0.86
CA LEU A 756 -7.44 2.00 0.12
C LEU A 756 -6.15 2.80 0.31
N GLU A 757 -6.24 4.13 0.39
CA GLU A 757 -5.11 5.04 0.67
C GLU A 757 -4.52 4.87 2.08
N ASN A 758 -5.23 4.20 3.00
CA ASN A 758 -4.71 3.79 4.32
C ASN A 758 -4.28 2.30 4.35
N THR A 759 -4.00 1.70 3.19
CA THR A 759 -3.47 0.34 3.06
C THR A 759 -2.29 0.28 2.09
N THR A 760 -1.42 -0.71 2.23
CA THR A 760 -0.47 -1.08 1.18
C THR A 760 -1.22 -1.85 0.06
N PRO A 761 -1.21 -1.38 -1.21
CA PRO A 761 -2.01 -2.00 -2.27
C PRO A 761 -1.21 -3.00 -3.13
N HIS A 762 -1.76 -4.20 -3.26
CA HIS A 762 -1.30 -5.28 -4.12
C HIS A 762 -2.21 -5.39 -5.36
N PHE A 763 -1.64 -5.29 -6.56
CA PHE A 763 -2.43 -5.14 -7.79
C PHE A 763 -2.46 -6.41 -8.67
N ILE A 764 -3.68 -6.78 -9.10
CA ILE A 764 -3.89 -7.87 -10.06
C ILE A 764 -4.66 -7.35 -11.29
N ARG A 765 -4.08 -7.52 -12.47
CA ARG A 765 -4.66 -7.17 -13.77
C ARG A 765 -5.11 -8.43 -14.51
N CYS A 766 -6.43 -8.60 -14.59
CA CYS A 766 -7.09 -9.72 -15.26
C CYS A 766 -7.31 -9.38 -16.75
N ILE A 767 -6.90 -10.29 -17.64
CA ILE A 767 -6.92 -10.13 -19.09
C ILE A 767 -7.84 -11.18 -19.72
N LYS A 768 -8.73 -10.74 -20.62
CA LYS A 768 -9.58 -11.58 -21.46
C LYS A 768 -8.81 -11.92 -22.76
N PRO A 769 -8.43 -13.19 -23.01
CA PRO A 769 -7.61 -13.52 -24.19
C PRO A 769 -8.37 -13.48 -25.52
N ASN A 770 -9.70 -13.64 -25.53
CA ASN A 770 -10.50 -13.57 -26.76
C ASN A 770 -11.94 -13.13 -26.49
N SER A 771 -12.55 -12.48 -27.48
CA SER A 771 -13.92 -11.95 -27.45
C SER A 771 -14.97 -13.03 -27.22
N LYS A 772 -14.74 -14.22 -27.82
CA LYS A 772 -15.66 -15.36 -27.91
C LYS A 772 -15.80 -16.20 -26.62
N GLN A 773 -14.99 -15.92 -25.60
CA GLN A 773 -14.91 -16.68 -24.35
C GLN A 773 -14.55 -18.18 -24.52
N LEU A 774 -13.77 -18.53 -25.55
CA LEU A 774 -13.35 -19.90 -25.83
C LEU A 774 -11.96 -20.22 -25.25
N PRO A 775 -11.70 -21.44 -24.74
CA PRO A 775 -10.37 -21.84 -24.31
C PRO A 775 -9.40 -21.99 -25.49
N MET A 776 -8.10 -21.82 -25.23
CA MET A 776 -6.99 -21.91 -26.22
C MET A 776 -7.04 -20.90 -27.38
N VAL A 777 -7.97 -19.93 -27.38
CA VAL A 777 -8.05 -18.87 -28.39
C VAL A 777 -7.46 -17.57 -27.84
N TYR A 778 -6.60 -16.91 -28.62
CA TYR A 778 -5.90 -15.68 -28.23
C TYR A 778 -6.00 -14.65 -29.36
N GLU A 779 -6.65 -13.51 -29.08
CA GLU A 779 -6.87 -12.39 -29.99
C GLU A 779 -5.88 -11.27 -29.65
N GLU A 780 -4.81 -11.18 -30.45
CA GLU A 780 -3.65 -10.32 -30.16
C GLU A 780 -4.01 -8.83 -30.00
N ASP A 781 -4.83 -8.27 -30.88
CA ASP A 781 -5.24 -6.86 -30.80
C ASP A 781 -6.09 -6.56 -29.54
N LEU A 782 -6.95 -7.50 -29.13
CA LEU A 782 -7.79 -7.38 -27.92
C LEU A 782 -6.93 -7.42 -26.65
N VAL A 783 -5.92 -8.29 -26.61
CA VAL A 783 -5.00 -8.35 -25.46
C VAL A 783 -4.07 -7.14 -25.44
N LEU A 784 -3.54 -6.71 -26.58
CA LEU A 784 -2.71 -5.51 -26.68
C LEU A 784 -3.47 -4.25 -26.23
N GLN A 785 -4.74 -4.10 -26.64
CA GLN A 785 -5.58 -3.01 -26.13
C GLN A 785 -5.71 -3.08 -24.61
N GLN A 786 -6.07 -4.23 -24.04
CA GLN A 786 -6.19 -4.38 -22.57
C GLN A 786 -4.88 -4.12 -21.82
N LEU A 787 -3.71 -4.48 -22.38
CA LEU A 787 -2.41 -4.24 -21.75
C LEU A 787 -2.09 -2.74 -21.65
N ARG A 788 -2.38 -1.97 -22.71
CA ARG A 788 -2.32 -0.50 -22.70
C ARG A 788 -3.30 0.08 -21.69
N CYS A 789 -4.59 -0.29 -21.78
CA CYS A 789 -5.62 0.22 -20.87
C CYS A 789 -5.30 -0.11 -19.40
N CYS A 790 -4.70 -1.25 -19.08
CA CYS A 790 -4.33 -1.61 -17.70
C CYS A 790 -3.03 -0.96 -17.20
N GLY A 791 -2.36 -0.13 -18.02
CA GLY A 791 -1.07 0.50 -17.69
C GLY A 791 0.10 -0.49 -17.55
N VAL A 792 0.00 -1.68 -18.14
CA VAL A 792 0.95 -2.78 -17.89
C VAL A 792 2.30 -2.51 -18.55
N LEU A 793 2.30 -1.90 -19.74
CA LEU A 793 3.52 -1.57 -20.47
C LEU A 793 4.31 -0.48 -19.72
N GLU A 794 3.59 0.46 -19.12
CA GLU A 794 4.08 1.59 -18.32
C GLU A 794 4.68 1.08 -17.00
N VAL A 795 4.00 0.15 -16.32
CA VAL A 795 4.54 -0.54 -15.13
C VAL A 795 5.86 -1.23 -15.46
N VAL A 796 5.91 -2.09 -16.48
CA VAL A 796 7.15 -2.82 -16.79
C VAL A 796 8.26 -1.84 -17.24
N ARG A 797 7.92 -0.74 -17.91
CA ARG A 797 8.87 0.33 -18.27
C ARG A 797 9.44 1.03 -17.03
N ILE A 798 8.60 1.40 -16.07
CA ILE A 798 9.01 2.12 -14.86
C ILE A 798 9.74 1.17 -13.91
N SER A 799 9.16 0.02 -13.55
CA SER A 799 9.76 -0.94 -12.61
C SER A 799 11.07 -1.57 -13.09
N ARG A 800 11.29 -1.69 -14.42
CA ARG A 800 12.59 -2.11 -14.97
C ARG A 800 13.66 -1.01 -14.84
N SER A 801 13.22 0.25 -14.92
CA SER A 801 14.11 1.42 -14.91
C SER A 801 14.46 1.87 -13.49
N GLY A 802 13.52 1.77 -12.54
CA GLY A 802 13.68 2.10 -11.13
C GLY A 802 14.39 1.04 -10.28
N TYR A 803 14.16 1.11 -8.97
CA TYR A 803 14.83 0.31 -7.94
C TYR A 803 13.80 -0.37 -7.01
N PRO A 804 13.43 -1.62 -7.29
CA PRO A 804 12.36 -2.32 -6.57
C PRO A 804 12.78 -2.85 -5.19
N THR A 805 14.08 -2.98 -4.89
CA THR A 805 14.55 -3.29 -3.54
C THR A 805 15.02 -2.00 -2.86
N ARG A 806 14.38 -1.65 -1.74
CA ARG A 806 14.64 -0.45 -0.92
C ARG A 806 14.84 -0.91 0.51
N LEU A 807 15.95 -0.52 1.14
CA LEU A 807 16.28 -0.86 2.53
C LEU A 807 16.94 0.35 3.17
N THR A 808 16.61 0.68 4.42
CA THR A 808 17.37 1.72 5.14
C THR A 808 18.84 1.29 5.30
N HIS A 809 19.75 2.26 5.40
CA HIS A 809 21.16 1.95 5.66
C HIS A 809 21.34 1.13 6.94
N GLN A 810 20.48 1.35 7.96
CA GLN A 810 20.45 0.58 9.22
C GLN A 810 20.00 -0.86 9.03
N GLU A 811 18.92 -1.13 8.30
CA GLU A 811 18.47 -2.50 7.99
C GLU A 811 19.51 -3.26 7.16
N PHE A 812 20.08 -2.63 6.14
CA PHE A 812 21.08 -3.27 5.29
C PHE A 812 22.36 -3.58 6.06
N ALA A 813 22.87 -2.63 6.85
CA ALA A 813 24.02 -2.83 7.73
C ALA A 813 23.76 -3.90 8.80
N GLY A 814 22.59 -3.90 9.45
CA GLY A 814 22.23 -4.91 10.44
C GLY A 814 22.06 -6.31 9.84
N ARG A 815 21.50 -6.40 8.63
CA ARG A 815 21.20 -7.68 7.94
C ARG A 815 22.42 -8.30 7.25
N TYR A 816 23.36 -7.49 6.75
CA TYR A 816 24.48 -7.94 5.93
C TYR A 816 25.87 -7.49 6.41
N GLY A 817 25.99 -6.58 7.38
CA GLY A 817 27.28 -6.08 7.87
C GLY A 817 28.20 -7.18 8.43
N PHE A 818 27.64 -8.26 8.97
CA PHE A 818 28.42 -9.43 9.41
C PHE A 818 29.07 -10.22 8.24
N LEU A 819 28.72 -9.91 6.99
CA LEU A 819 29.37 -10.45 5.79
C LEU A 819 30.65 -9.68 5.41
N LEU A 820 30.99 -8.59 6.11
CA LEU A 820 32.25 -7.87 5.96
C LEU A 820 33.42 -8.68 6.53
N SER A 821 34.53 -8.65 5.78
CA SER A 821 35.80 -9.29 6.14
C SER A 821 36.74 -8.33 6.85
N ASP A 822 36.62 -7.01 6.58
CA ASP A 822 37.45 -5.97 7.18
C ASP A 822 36.77 -5.37 8.43
N LYS A 823 37.55 -5.24 9.50
CA LYS A 823 37.16 -4.65 10.79
C LYS A 823 37.51 -3.16 10.91
N LYS A 824 38.12 -2.57 9.87
CA LYS A 824 38.50 -1.14 9.83
C LYS A 824 37.42 -0.22 9.28
N VAL A 825 36.31 -0.77 8.80
CA VAL A 825 35.16 0.03 8.35
C VAL A 825 34.52 0.73 9.55
N SER A 826 34.20 2.01 9.39
CA SER A 826 33.42 2.77 10.38
C SER A 826 32.10 2.05 10.68
N GLN A 827 31.61 2.17 11.92
CA GLN A 827 30.38 1.51 12.37
C GLN A 827 29.09 2.23 11.92
N ASP A 828 29.19 3.35 11.21
CA ASP A 828 28.00 4.03 10.68
C ASP A 828 27.32 3.15 9.59
N PRO A 829 25.98 3.03 9.59
CA PRO A 829 25.28 2.11 8.69
C PRO A 829 25.50 2.38 7.20
N LEU A 830 25.74 3.65 6.82
CA LEU A 830 26.00 4.06 5.44
C LEU A 830 27.35 3.49 4.94
N SER A 831 28.42 3.69 5.71
CA SER A 831 29.75 3.16 5.39
C SER A 831 29.79 1.64 5.39
N VAL A 832 29.09 0.99 6.34
CA VAL A 832 28.92 -0.48 6.35
C VAL A 832 28.22 -0.95 5.07
N SER A 833 27.12 -0.30 4.68
CA SER A 833 26.36 -0.66 3.46
C SER A 833 27.20 -0.50 2.18
N ILE A 834 27.91 0.63 2.05
CA ILE A 834 28.82 0.90 0.93
C ILE A 834 30.00 -0.08 0.90
N ALA A 835 30.53 -0.48 2.06
CA ALA A 835 31.60 -1.48 2.14
C ALA A 835 31.12 -2.89 1.72
N VAL A 836 29.90 -3.27 2.11
CA VAL A 836 29.30 -4.56 1.72
C VAL A 836 29.12 -4.62 0.19
N LEU A 837 28.56 -3.57 -0.42
CA LEU A 837 28.40 -3.49 -1.89
C LEU A 837 29.72 -3.65 -2.64
N LYS A 838 30.77 -2.96 -2.17
CA LYS A 838 32.12 -3.03 -2.77
C LYS A 838 32.79 -4.38 -2.57
N GLN A 839 32.59 -5.05 -1.44
CA GLN A 839 33.20 -6.36 -1.18
C GLN A 839 32.62 -7.48 -2.07
N TYR A 840 31.39 -7.31 -2.57
CA TYR A 840 30.72 -8.25 -3.46
C TYR A 840 30.59 -7.74 -4.91
N ASP A 841 31.37 -6.71 -5.28
CA ASP A 841 31.54 -6.16 -6.64
C ASP A 841 30.22 -5.83 -7.37
N VAL A 842 29.26 -5.24 -6.65
CA VAL A 842 28.00 -4.78 -7.26
C VAL A 842 28.26 -3.55 -8.13
N HIS A 843 27.95 -3.63 -9.42
CA HIS A 843 28.22 -2.55 -10.38
C HIS A 843 27.51 -1.24 -9.99
N PRO A 844 28.14 -0.05 -10.13
CA PRO A 844 27.53 1.23 -9.73
C PRO A 844 26.21 1.59 -10.41
N GLU A 845 25.90 0.98 -11.56
CA GLU A 845 24.61 1.16 -12.26
C GLU A 845 23.47 0.31 -11.66
N MET A 846 23.82 -0.70 -10.84
CA MET A 846 22.89 -1.66 -10.24
C MET A 846 22.37 -1.25 -8.86
N TYR A 847 22.91 -0.15 -8.28
CA TYR A 847 22.48 0.39 -7.00
C TYR A 847 22.49 1.92 -7.01
N GLN A 848 21.71 2.53 -6.12
CA GLN A 848 21.79 3.96 -5.80
C GLN A 848 21.81 4.15 -4.29
N VAL A 849 22.50 5.19 -3.84
CA VAL A 849 22.67 5.53 -2.42
C VAL A 849 21.95 6.84 -2.17
N GLY A 850 20.78 6.78 -1.55
CA GLY A 850 20.07 7.96 -1.07
C GLY A 850 20.49 8.33 0.36
N TYR A 851 19.93 9.41 0.88
CA TYR A 851 20.27 9.96 2.20
C TYR A 851 19.97 8.99 3.36
N THR A 852 18.87 8.23 3.30
CA THR A 852 18.40 7.32 4.36
C THR A 852 18.38 5.85 3.94
N LYS A 853 18.26 5.57 2.63
CA LYS A 853 18.08 4.24 2.07
C LYS A 853 19.10 3.88 0.99
N LEU A 854 19.33 2.59 0.88
CA LEU A 854 20.00 1.94 -0.23
C LEU A 854 18.95 1.38 -1.20
N TYR A 855 19.13 1.67 -2.48
CA TYR A 855 18.26 1.27 -3.58
C TYR A 855 18.99 0.29 -4.47
N LEU A 856 18.35 -0.83 -4.80
CA LEU A 856 18.94 -1.94 -5.54
C LEU A 856 18.04 -2.35 -6.71
N ARG A 857 18.66 -2.57 -7.87
CA ARG A 857 17.99 -3.20 -9.02
C ARG A 857 17.65 -4.67 -8.72
N THR A 858 16.74 -5.22 -9.51
CA THR A 858 16.29 -6.62 -9.41
C THR A 858 17.47 -7.60 -9.37
N GLY A 859 17.36 -8.64 -8.54
CA GLY A 859 18.35 -9.72 -8.42
C GLY A 859 19.56 -9.43 -7.53
N GLN A 860 19.97 -8.17 -7.35
CA GLN A 860 21.18 -7.82 -6.59
C GLN A 860 21.11 -8.29 -5.12
N ILE A 861 19.94 -8.18 -4.50
CA ILE A 861 19.70 -8.62 -3.12
C ILE A 861 19.93 -10.13 -2.91
N GLY A 862 19.73 -10.93 -3.97
CA GLY A 862 19.94 -12.38 -3.95
C GLY A 862 21.41 -12.75 -3.71
N ILE A 863 22.36 -11.97 -4.21
CA ILE A 863 23.81 -12.18 -4.00
C ILE A 863 24.13 -12.17 -2.50
N PHE A 864 23.56 -11.21 -1.77
CA PHE A 864 23.76 -11.07 -0.32
C PHE A 864 23.01 -12.14 0.48
N GLU A 865 21.76 -12.46 0.14
CA GLU A 865 21.00 -13.49 0.85
C GLU A 865 21.56 -14.89 0.64
N ASP A 866 22.02 -15.22 -0.55
CA ASP A 866 22.61 -16.53 -0.85
C ASP A 866 23.96 -16.71 -0.15
N ARG A 867 24.72 -15.62 0.06
CA ARG A 867 25.92 -15.58 0.90
C ARG A 867 25.59 -15.70 2.39
N ARG A 868 24.59 -14.95 2.87
CA ARG A 868 24.04 -15.01 4.24
C ARG A 868 23.57 -16.41 4.61
N LYS A 869 22.82 -17.07 3.72
CA LYS A 869 22.37 -18.46 3.82
C LYS A 869 23.53 -19.44 4.00
N LYS A 870 24.60 -19.31 3.20
CA LYS A 870 25.83 -20.14 3.30
C LYS A 870 26.56 -19.93 4.64
N VAL A 871 26.66 -18.69 5.15
CA VAL A 871 27.27 -18.43 6.47
C VAL A 871 26.40 -18.97 7.61
N LEU A 872 25.07 -18.77 7.56
CA LEU A 872 24.12 -19.29 8.55
C LEU A 872 24.13 -20.83 8.62
N GLN A 873 24.25 -21.52 7.49
CA GLN A 873 24.45 -22.98 7.46
C GLN A 873 25.73 -23.42 8.20
N GLY A 874 26.83 -22.67 8.07
CA GLY A 874 28.06 -22.88 8.84
C GLY A 874 27.85 -22.70 10.35
N ILE A 875 27.09 -21.67 10.74
CA ILE A 875 26.73 -21.40 12.15
C ILE A 875 25.86 -22.54 12.73
N VAL A 876 24.90 -23.06 11.97
CA VAL A 876 24.11 -24.25 12.38
C VAL A 876 25.02 -25.48 12.57
N GLY A 877 26.04 -25.65 11.72
CA GLY A 877 27.08 -26.67 11.89
C GLY A 877 27.86 -26.54 13.20
N LEU A 878 28.23 -25.31 13.58
CA LEU A 878 28.88 -25.00 14.86
C LEU A 878 27.94 -25.26 16.05
N GLN A 879 26.70 -24.79 15.99
CA GLN A 879 25.68 -25.04 17.02
C GLN A 879 25.43 -26.53 17.23
N LYS A 880 25.37 -27.33 16.15
CA LYS A 880 25.24 -28.81 16.23
C LYS A 880 26.43 -29.45 16.96
N ARG A 881 27.66 -29.00 16.68
CA ARG A 881 28.86 -29.48 17.39
C ARG A 881 28.85 -29.09 18.87
N PHE A 882 28.52 -27.83 19.19
CA PHE A 882 28.50 -27.31 20.55
C PHE A 882 27.40 -27.95 21.43
N ARG A 883 26.15 -28.00 20.95
CA ARG A 883 25.06 -28.71 21.65
C ARG A 883 25.42 -30.18 21.88
N GLY A 884 25.96 -30.85 20.87
CA GLY A 884 26.42 -32.23 20.99
C GLY A 884 27.59 -32.42 21.97
N HIS A 885 28.44 -31.41 22.17
CA HIS A 885 29.51 -31.44 23.18
C HIS A 885 28.92 -31.36 24.60
N LEU A 886 28.07 -30.36 24.86
CA LEU A 886 27.37 -30.21 26.15
C LEU A 886 26.57 -31.46 26.53
N SER A 887 25.82 -32.05 25.58
CA SER A 887 25.07 -33.29 25.83
C SER A 887 25.98 -34.48 26.15
N ARG A 888 27.17 -34.58 25.55
CA ARG A 888 28.14 -35.65 25.86
C ARG A 888 28.81 -35.43 27.22
N GLU A 889 29.17 -34.20 27.55
CA GLU A 889 29.75 -33.83 28.84
C GLU A 889 28.78 -34.11 30.00
N TYR A 890 27.52 -33.67 29.86
CA TYR A 890 26.45 -33.94 30.82
C TYR A 890 26.20 -35.46 30.97
N PHE A 891 26.14 -36.21 29.87
CA PHE A 891 26.01 -37.67 29.90
C PHE A 891 27.21 -38.36 30.57
N GLN A 892 28.44 -37.91 30.31
CA GLN A 892 29.64 -38.44 30.97
C GLN A 892 29.64 -38.14 32.47
N SER A 893 29.24 -36.94 32.88
CA SER A 893 29.08 -36.57 34.29
C SER A 893 28.06 -37.48 35.00
N MET A 894 26.85 -37.62 34.45
CA MET A 894 25.84 -38.55 34.98
C MET A 894 26.33 -40.00 35.05
N ARG A 895 26.98 -40.50 33.98
CA ARG A 895 27.53 -41.86 33.92
C ARG A 895 28.60 -42.09 34.98
N ASN A 896 29.50 -41.12 35.18
CA ASN A 896 30.56 -41.21 36.19
C ASN A 896 29.97 -41.19 37.61
N GLY A 897 29.00 -40.31 37.88
CA GLY A 897 28.27 -40.29 39.16
C GLY A 897 27.57 -41.63 39.44
N ALA A 898 26.88 -42.20 38.45
CA ALA A 898 26.24 -43.52 38.57
C ALA A 898 27.26 -44.65 38.82
N LEU A 899 28.42 -44.64 38.14
CA LEU A 899 29.48 -45.62 38.36
C LEU A 899 30.11 -45.52 39.76
N VAL A 900 30.31 -44.31 40.28
CA VAL A 900 30.81 -44.07 41.65
C VAL A 900 29.80 -44.52 42.70
N LEU A 901 28.50 -44.23 42.49
CA LEU A 901 27.45 -44.72 43.39
C LEU A 901 27.37 -46.26 43.37
N GLN A 902 27.42 -46.88 42.20
CA GLN A 902 27.42 -48.35 42.06
C GLN A 902 28.64 -49.00 42.70
N SER A 903 29.85 -48.43 42.56
CA SER A 903 31.05 -48.99 43.19
C SER A 903 31.03 -48.83 44.72
N TYR A 904 30.53 -47.70 45.23
CA TYR A 904 30.32 -47.50 46.67
C TYR A 904 29.32 -48.52 47.25
N VAL A 905 28.15 -48.68 46.62
CA VAL A 905 27.12 -49.64 47.05
C VAL A 905 27.64 -51.08 47.02
N ARG A 906 28.32 -51.50 45.94
CA ARG A 906 28.97 -52.83 45.87
C ARG A 906 30.00 -53.02 46.98
N GLY A 907 30.81 -51.99 47.26
CA GLY A 907 31.78 -52.01 48.36
C GLY A 907 31.16 -52.08 49.75
N VAL A 908 30.00 -51.44 49.97
CA VAL A 908 29.23 -51.55 51.24
C VAL A 908 28.63 -52.94 51.40
N ILE A 909 28.10 -53.54 50.33
CA ILE A 909 27.58 -54.91 50.34
C ILE A 909 28.72 -55.90 50.67
N ALA A 910 29.85 -55.81 49.97
CA ALA A 910 31.01 -56.67 50.21
C ALA A 910 31.54 -56.55 51.65
N ARG A 911 31.65 -55.33 52.20
CA ARG A 911 32.02 -55.12 53.61
C ARG A 911 31.00 -55.74 54.57
N ARG A 912 29.70 -55.57 54.35
CA ARG A 912 28.66 -56.20 55.19
C ARG A 912 28.72 -57.72 55.16
N MET A 913 29.03 -58.33 54.01
CA MET A 913 29.20 -59.78 53.92
C MET A 913 30.44 -60.23 54.72
N PHE A 914 31.56 -59.52 54.58
CA PHE A 914 32.76 -59.77 55.39
C PHE A 914 32.52 -59.54 56.89
N ASP A 915 31.79 -58.51 57.29
CA ASP A 915 31.45 -58.24 58.70
C ASP A 915 30.56 -59.34 59.31
N ILE A 916 29.75 -60.04 58.50
CA ILE A 916 28.95 -61.19 58.92
C ILE A 916 29.85 -62.43 59.04
N GLU A 917 30.67 -62.70 58.02
CA GLU A 917 31.61 -63.84 57.98
C GLU A 917 32.65 -63.76 59.12
N ALA A 918 33.22 -62.57 59.36
CA ALA A 918 34.15 -62.31 60.45
C ALA A 918 33.49 -62.38 61.84
N LYS A 919 32.19 -62.10 61.96
CA LYS A 919 31.45 -62.31 63.22
C LYS A 919 31.20 -63.80 63.48
N LEU A 920 30.75 -64.55 62.48
CA LEU A 920 30.62 -66.00 62.59
C LEU A 920 31.96 -66.66 62.96
N TYR A 921 33.06 -66.16 62.40
CA TYR A 921 34.41 -66.59 62.77
C TYR A 921 34.78 -66.19 64.21
N ALA A 922 34.49 -64.95 64.63
CA ALA A 922 34.77 -64.48 65.99
C ALA A 922 33.94 -65.23 67.06
N ASP A 923 32.66 -65.49 66.81
CA ASP A 923 31.78 -66.27 67.69
C ASP A 923 32.32 -67.71 67.83
N SER A 924 32.83 -68.31 66.75
CA SER A 924 33.49 -69.63 66.79
C SER A 924 34.82 -69.68 67.56
N VAL A 925 35.44 -68.52 67.84
CA VAL A 925 36.67 -68.38 68.63
C VAL A 925 36.37 -67.99 70.09
N SER A 926 35.17 -67.48 70.38
CA SER A 926 34.78 -66.96 71.70
C SER A 926 34.68 -68.03 72.80
N GLU A 927 34.52 -69.31 72.44
CA GLU A 927 34.42 -70.42 73.40
C GLU A 927 35.80 -70.98 73.85
N ALA A 928 36.94 -70.42 73.41
CA ALA A 928 38.27 -70.95 73.71
C ALA A 928 39.32 -69.90 74.19
N SER A 929 40.05 -70.24 75.27
CA SER A 929 41.20 -69.53 75.86
C SER A 929 40.96 -68.13 76.47
N THR A 930 40.45 -68.09 77.70
CA THR A 930 40.44 -66.90 78.58
C THR A 930 41.71 -66.74 79.45
N GLY A 931 42.77 -67.54 79.20
CA GLY A 931 44.02 -67.49 79.97
C GLY A 931 45.07 -66.53 79.41
N GLU A 932 45.36 -66.62 78.11
CA GLU A 932 46.56 -66.02 77.51
C GLU A 932 46.44 -64.51 77.25
N LEU A 933 45.22 -64.04 76.99
CA LEU A 933 44.94 -62.63 76.68
C LEU A 933 45.36 -61.70 77.85
N THR A 934 45.15 -62.15 79.08
CA THR A 934 45.46 -61.40 80.32
C THR A 934 46.97 -61.16 80.46
N ALA A 935 47.80 -62.17 80.14
CA ALA A 935 49.25 -62.05 80.16
C ALA A 935 49.75 -61.05 79.09
N VAL A 936 49.16 -61.10 77.89
CA VAL A 936 49.47 -60.15 76.80
C VAL A 936 49.10 -58.72 77.19
N ILE A 937 47.96 -58.50 77.86
CA ILE A 937 47.53 -57.16 78.32
C ILE A 937 48.51 -56.59 79.36
N HIS A 938 48.94 -57.38 80.34
CA HIS A 938 49.95 -56.94 81.31
C HIS A 938 51.28 -56.58 80.63
N LEU A 939 51.77 -57.43 79.71
CA LEU A 939 53.01 -57.17 78.97
C LEU A 939 52.91 -55.88 78.13
N GLN A 940 51.78 -55.69 77.42
CA GLN A 940 51.52 -54.46 76.66
C GLN A 940 51.45 -53.22 77.57
N SER A 941 50.87 -53.31 78.77
CA SER A 941 50.83 -52.17 79.70
C SER A 941 52.23 -51.74 80.16
N ALA A 942 53.11 -52.71 80.46
CA ALA A 942 54.49 -52.44 80.87
C ALA A 942 55.29 -51.79 79.73
N VAL A 943 55.18 -52.31 78.51
CA VAL A 943 55.83 -51.76 77.32
C VAL A 943 55.32 -50.35 76.99
N ARG A 944 54.00 -50.11 77.06
CA ARG A 944 53.42 -48.77 76.88
C ARG A 944 53.92 -47.79 77.95
N GLY A 945 53.99 -48.20 79.21
CA GLY A 945 54.51 -47.39 80.31
C GLY A 945 56.02 -47.09 80.22
N TRP A 946 56.82 -47.99 79.63
CA TRP A 946 58.24 -47.74 79.34
C TRP A 946 58.41 -46.77 78.16
N LEU A 947 57.69 -46.98 77.06
CA LEU A 947 57.69 -46.09 75.90
C LEU A 947 57.23 -44.66 76.24
N ALA A 948 56.23 -44.51 77.10
CA ALA A 948 55.76 -43.20 77.58
C ALA A 948 56.86 -42.44 78.32
N ARG A 949 57.53 -43.09 79.29
CA ARG A 949 58.65 -42.50 80.05
C ARG A 949 59.84 -42.15 79.14
N LYS A 950 60.21 -43.04 78.20
CA LYS A 950 61.26 -42.79 77.20
C LYS A 950 60.95 -41.58 76.30
N ARG A 951 59.69 -41.41 75.89
CA ARG A 951 59.21 -40.25 75.10
C ARG A 951 59.12 -38.95 75.90
N PHE A 952 58.90 -39.02 77.21
CA PHE A 952 58.92 -37.84 78.08
C PHE A 952 60.35 -37.29 78.22
N SER A 953 61.31 -38.15 78.59
CA SER A 953 62.72 -37.75 78.74
C SER A 953 63.35 -37.26 77.42
N SER A 954 62.93 -37.79 76.26
CA SER A 954 63.40 -37.26 74.97
C SER A 954 62.81 -35.88 74.67
N LYS A 955 61.52 -35.66 74.93
CA LYS A 955 60.88 -34.34 74.73
C LYS A 955 61.42 -33.27 75.68
N GLN A 956 61.86 -33.63 76.88
CA GLN A 956 62.45 -32.68 77.82
C GLN A 956 63.82 -32.19 77.33
N ARG A 957 64.73 -33.09 76.97
CA ARG A 957 66.05 -32.75 76.38
C ARG A 957 65.93 -32.00 75.05
N GLN A 958 64.91 -32.29 74.24
CA GLN A 958 64.67 -31.60 72.97
C GLN A 958 64.11 -30.17 73.16
N LYS A 959 63.60 -29.83 74.35
CA LYS A 959 63.07 -28.49 74.65
C LYS A 959 64.15 -27.49 75.07
N GLU A 960 65.28 -27.97 75.59
CA GLU A 960 66.38 -27.13 76.08
C GLU A 960 67.35 -26.72 74.96
N LEU A 961 67.39 -27.46 73.85
CA LEU A 961 68.31 -27.23 72.72
C LEU A 961 67.73 -26.36 71.57
N LEU A 962 66.50 -25.86 71.70
CA LEU A 962 65.78 -25.12 70.65
C LEU A 962 65.56 -23.62 70.95
N ASN A 963 66.21 -23.08 71.98
CA ASN A 963 66.18 -21.66 72.34
C ASN A 963 67.29 -20.81 71.66
N VAL A 964 67.98 -21.35 70.64
CA VAL A 964 69.06 -20.66 69.92
C VAL A 964 68.85 -20.76 68.41
N THR A 965 69.10 -19.66 67.68
CA THR A 965 69.02 -19.50 66.21
C THR A 965 67.62 -19.57 65.59
N THR A 966 66.99 -18.40 65.51
CA THR A 966 65.91 -18.06 64.57
C THR A 966 66.43 -18.05 63.10
N ILE A 967 65.50 -18.05 62.13
CA ILE A 967 65.69 -17.75 60.68
C ILE A 967 66.28 -18.90 59.82
N SER A 968 65.44 -19.62 59.06
CA SER A 968 65.37 -19.56 57.57
C SER A 968 64.63 -20.75 56.90
N LYS A 969 63.77 -20.42 55.91
CA LYS A 969 63.36 -21.18 54.70
C LYS A 969 63.02 -22.70 54.72
N ARG A 970 61.70 -22.93 54.51
CA ARG A 970 61.07 -23.67 53.38
C ARG A 970 61.10 -25.22 53.25
N LYS A 971 59.86 -25.73 53.13
CA LYS A 971 59.31 -26.70 52.12
C LYS A 971 59.33 -28.22 52.40
N SER A 972 58.40 -28.87 51.68
CA SER A 972 57.97 -30.28 51.67
C SER A 972 57.41 -30.84 52.98
N GLU A 973 56.46 -31.77 53.00
CA GLU A 973 55.20 -32.00 52.24
C GLU A 973 54.67 -33.37 52.71
N ASP A 974 53.37 -33.48 53.04
CA ASP A 974 52.56 -34.71 53.02
C ASP A 974 53.02 -35.92 53.91
N LYS A 975 52.22 -36.91 54.31
CA LYS A 975 50.77 -37.26 54.24
C LYS A 975 50.54 -38.29 55.39
N GLU A 976 49.35 -38.75 55.79
CA GLU A 976 47.96 -38.61 55.32
C GLU A 976 47.03 -38.84 56.53
N GLN A 977 45.93 -38.10 56.68
CA GLN A 977 44.85 -38.50 57.60
C GLN A 977 43.50 -37.99 57.11
N PHE A 978 42.47 -38.82 57.22
CA PHE A 978 41.19 -38.65 56.53
C PHE A 978 40.31 -37.59 57.23
N GLN A 979 40.05 -36.45 56.56
CA GLN A 979 39.17 -35.40 57.07
C GLN A 979 38.26 -34.87 55.97
N VAL A 980 36.95 -35.00 56.15
CA VAL A 980 35.94 -34.39 55.27
C VAL A 980 35.88 -32.90 55.59
N GLN A 981 36.04 -32.04 54.58
CA GLN A 981 36.26 -30.60 54.81
C GLN A 981 35.01 -29.84 55.25
N PRO A 982 35.12 -28.96 56.27
CA PRO A 982 34.11 -27.94 56.56
C PRO A 982 34.03 -26.81 55.51
N SER A 983 35.10 -26.58 54.72
CA SER A 983 35.19 -25.46 53.76
C SER A 983 34.06 -25.49 52.74
N ALA A 984 33.77 -26.63 52.09
CA ALA A 984 32.75 -26.67 51.03
C ALA A 984 31.36 -26.19 51.50
N MET A 985 30.98 -26.47 52.76
CA MET A 985 29.74 -25.95 53.34
C MET A 985 29.86 -24.47 53.71
N SER A 986 30.99 -24.05 54.30
CA SER A 986 31.28 -22.64 54.61
C SER A 986 31.26 -21.76 53.35
N ASP A 987 31.88 -22.22 52.26
CA ASP A 987 32.00 -21.51 51.00
C ASP A 987 30.68 -21.49 50.22
N LEU A 988 29.84 -22.53 50.34
CA LEU A 988 28.47 -22.51 49.83
C LEU A 988 27.58 -21.56 50.64
N GLN A 989 27.60 -21.61 51.98
CA GLN A 989 26.85 -20.68 52.83
C GLN A 989 27.28 -19.23 52.60
N LYS A 990 28.58 -18.97 52.43
CA LYS A 990 29.10 -17.64 52.09
C LYS A 990 28.60 -17.15 50.73
N ARG A 991 28.63 -17.99 49.70
CA ARG A 991 28.08 -17.64 48.37
C ARG A 991 26.56 -17.44 48.37
N VAL A 992 25.83 -18.20 49.19
CA VAL A 992 24.39 -18.01 49.38
C VAL A 992 24.14 -16.64 50.02
N LEU A 993 24.79 -16.31 51.15
CA LEU A 993 24.68 -14.98 51.75
C LEU A 993 25.10 -13.84 50.81
N GLU A 994 26.18 -14.02 50.03
CA GLU A 994 26.60 -13.04 49.03
C GLU A 994 25.56 -12.86 47.92
N SER A 995 24.88 -13.93 47.51
CA SER A 995 23.79 -13.87 46.52
C SER A 995 22.49 -13.30 47.08
N GLU A 996 22.16 -13.58 48.34
CA GLU A 996 20.99 -13.03 49.03
C GLU A 996 21.16 -11.53 49.28
N ALA A 997 22.34 -11.10 49.75
CA ALA A 997 22.67 -9.69 49.91
C ALA A 997 22.65 -8.93 48.56
N ALA A 998 23.19 -9.53 47.50
CA ALA A 998 23.13 -8.96 46.16
C ALA A 998 21.70 -8.89 45.61
N LEU A 999 20.83 -9.85 45.95
CA LEU A 999 19.43 -9.86 45.53
C LEU A 999 18.63 -8.78 46.26
N VAL A 1000 18.79 -8.66 47.60
CA VAL A 1000 18.20 -7.57 48.39
C VAL A 1000 18.63 -6.20 47.86
N GLN A 1001 19.92 -6.00 47.59
CA GLN A 1001 20.40 -4.75 46.98
C GLN A 1001 19.74 -4.47 45.62
N LYS A 1002 19.46 -5.51 44.80
CA LYS A 1002 18.75 -5.34 43.52
C LYS A 1002 17.24 -5.15 43.66
N GLU A 1003 16.63 -5.56 44.76
CA GLU A 1003 15.25 -5.21 45.10
C GLU A 1003 15.15 -3.77 45.63
N GLU A 1004 16.11 -3.32 46.44
CA GLU A 1004 16.24 -1.91 46.85
C GLU A 1004 16.46 -0.99 45.64
N GLU A 1005 17.38 -1.34 44.71
CA GLU A 1005 17.53 -0.61 43.44
C GLU A 1005 16.24 -0.61 42.59
N ASN A 1006 15.53 -1.74 42.50
CA ASN A 1006 14.26 -1.80 41.75
C ASN A 1006 13.16 -0.95 42.38
N THR A 1007 13.04 -0.92 43.71
CA THR A 1007 12.04 -0.10 44.39
C THR A 1007 12.37 1.39 44.27
N ALA A 1008 13.64 1.78 44.37
CA ALA A 1008 14.10 3.14 44.10
C ALA A 1008 13.82 3.59 42.65
N LEU A 1009 14.08 2.72 41.66
CA LEU A 1009 13.80 3.00 40.24
C LEU A 1009 12.29 3.12 39.97
N ARG A 1010 11.44 2.29 40.60
CA ARG A 1010 9.97 2.38 40.50
C ARG A 1010 9.44 3.68 41.11
N GLU A 1011 9.99 4.10 42.25
CA GLU A 1011 9.61 5.37 42.87
C GLU A 1011 10.09 6.58 42.06
N GLN A 1012 11.27 6.51 41.43
CA GLN A 1012 11.71 7.53 40.47
C GLN A 1012 10.78 7.60 39.25
N LEU A 1013 10.39 6.46 38.66
CA LEU A 1013 9.42 6.40 37.57
C LEU A 1013 8.08 7.04 37.98
N ARG A 1014 7.53 6.68 39.15
CA ARG A 1014 6.29 7.28 39.67
C ARG A 1014 6.40 8.81 39.83
N GLN A 1015 7.53 9.30 40.33
CA GLN A 1015 7.78 10.75 40.44
C GLN A 1015 7.96 11.44 39.08
N PHE A 1016 8.45 10.74 38.05
CA PHE A 1016 8.45 11.26 36.68
C PHE A 1016 7.04 11.28 36.08
N GLU A 1017 6.22 10.24 36.30
CA GLU A 1017 4.82 10.18 35.85
C GLU A 1017 3.95 11.27 36.51
N GLU A 1018 4.07 11.47 37.83
CA GLU A 1018 3.35 12.53 38.56
C GLU A 1018 3.73 13.93 38.05
N ARG A 1019 5.03 14.21 37.87
CA ARG A 1019 5.49 15.47 37.26
C ARG A 1019 5.03 15.62 35.81
N TRP A 1020 5.01 14.54 35.02
CA TRP A 1020 4.55 14.56 33.64
C TRP A 1020 3.06 14.89 33.54
N SER A 1021 2.23 14.31 34.42
CA SER A 1021 0.81 14.66 34.53
C SER A 1021 0.61 16.12 34.91
N GLU A 1022 1.41 16.68 35.83
CA GLU A 1022 1.39 18.11 36.13
C GLU A 1022 1.79 18.97 34.91
N TYR A 1023 2.78 18.55 34.12
CA TYR A 1023 3.19 19.26 32.92
C TYR A 1023 2.12 19.23 31.83
N GLU A 1024 1.48 18.08 31.58
CA GLU A 1024 0.41 17.96 30.60
C GLU A 1024 -0.79 18.87 30.93
N LEU A 1025 -1.17 18.95 32.22
CA LEU A 1025 -2.20 19.87 32.70
C LEU A 1025 -1.82 21.34 32.52
N LYS A 1026 -0.56 21.71 32.80
CA LYS A 1026 -0.03 23.08 32.58
C LYS A 1026 0.00 23.43 31.08
N MET A 1027 0.34 22.48 30.22
CA MET A 1027 0.37 22.66 28.76
C MET A 1027 -1.04 22.86 28.19
N LYS A 1028 -2.00 21.98 28.51
CA LYS A 1028 -3.41 22.11 28.08
C LYS A 1028 -4.04 23.42 28.55
N SER A 1029 -3.82 23.79 29.81
CA SER A 1029 -4.27 25.08 30.36
C SER A 1029 -3.70 26.27 29.57
N MET A 1030 -2.43 26.22 29.19
CA MET A 1030 -1.81 27.31 28.41
C MET A 1030 -2.25 27.31 26.94
N GLU A 1031 -2.49 26.16 26.32
CA GLU A 1031 -3.11 26.05 24.99
C GLU A 1031 -4.52 26.66 24.98
N GLU A 1032 -5.35 26.37 25.98
CA GLU A 1032 -6.65 27.02 26.13
C GLU A 1032 -6.54 28.55 26.18
N THR A 1033 -5.56 29.10 26.92
CA THR A 1033 -5.34 30.56 26.94
C THR A 1033 -4.87 31.10 25.59
N TRP A 1034 -4.15 30.31 24.80
CA TRP A 1034 -3.74 30.65 23.43
C TRP A 1034 -4.94 30.72 22.50
N GLN A 1035 -5.75 29.65 22.44
CA GLN A 1035 -6.91 29.57 21.54
C GLN A 1035 -7.91 30.71 21.82
N LYS A 1036 -8.17 31.02 23.10
CA LYS A 1036 -9.02 32.15 23.54
C LYS A 1036 -8.48 33.53 23.16
N GLN A 1037 -7.16 33.69 23.00
CA GLN A 1037 -6.56 34.94 22.49
C GLN A 1037 -6.57 35.01 20.95
N MET A 1038 -6.46 33.88 20.27
CA MET A 1038 -6.49 33.80 18.81
C MET A 1038 -7.90 34.11 18.26
N SER A 1039 -8.95 33.54 18.86
CA SER A 1039 -10.34 33.86 18.49
C SER A 1039 -10.67 35.34 18.67
N SER A 1040 -10.25 35.95 19.79
CA SER A 1040 -10.42 37.40 20.03
C SER A 1040 -9.80 38.29 18.94
N LEU A 1041 -8.65 37.89 18.36
CA LEU A 1041 -8.04 38.55 17.21
C LEU A 1041 -8.84 38.32 15.91
N GLN A 1042 -9.30 37.08 15.68
CA GLN A 1042 -10.12 36.71 14.52
C GLN A 1042 -11.46 37.48 14.49
N MET A 1043 -12.16 37.59 15.62
CA MET A 1043 -13.37 38.41 15.79
C MET A 1043 -13.09 39.90 15.50
N SER A 1044 -11.97 40.42 16.01
CA SER A 1044 -11.54 41.81 15.76
C SER A 1044 -11.29 42.10 14.27
N LEU A 1045 -10.80 41.11 13.53
CA LEU A 1045 -10.55 41.16 12.09
C LEU A 1045 -11.87 41.03 11.29
N ALA A 1046 -12.75 40.11 11.69
CA ALA A 1046 -14.09 39.96 11.10
C ALA A 1046 -14.92 41.25 11.23
N ALA A 1047 -14.86 41.93 12.38
CA ALA A 1047 -15.50 43.22 12.60
C ALA A 1047 -14.96 44.32 11.65
N ALA A 1048 -13.65 44.32 11.35
CA ALA A 1048 -13.06 45.23 10.37
C ALA A 1048 -13.53 44.95 8.94
N ARG A 1049 -13.67 43.66 8.56
CA ARG A 1049 -14.26 43.25 7.28
C ARG A 1049 -15.75 43.63 7.15
N LYS A 1050 -16.56 43.37 8.20
CA LYS A 1050 -17.99 43.73 8.25
C LYS A 1050 -18.21 45.24 8.09
N SER A 1051 -17.32 46.05 8.67
CA SER A 1051 -17.31 47.52 8.55
C SER A 1051 -17.00 48.07 7.15
N LEU A 1052 -16.39 47.27 6.27
CA LEU A 1052 -16.10 47.60 4.86
C LEU A 1052 -17.25 47.15 3.95
N ALA A 1053 -17.80 45.96 4.19
CA ALA A 1053 -18.91 45.41 3.39
C ALA A 1053 -20.14 46.32 3.34
N THR A 1054 -20.42 47.05 4.44
CA THR A 1054 -21.53 48.01 4.54
C THR A 1054 -21.39 49.25 3.63
N GLU A 1055 -20.19 49.57 3.13
CA GLU A 1055 -19.99 50.79 2.32
C GLU A 1055 -20.27 50.55 0.83
N ASN A 1056 -20.05 49.32 0.34
CA ASN A 1056 -20.31 48.95 -1.06
C ASN A 1056 -21.80 48.99 -1.43
N VAL A 1057 -22.70 48.81 -0.47
CA VAL A 1057 -24.16 48.83 -0.71
C VAL A 1057 -24.71 50.24 -0.88
N THR A 1058 -24.07 51.25 -0.26
CA THR A 1058 -24.54 52.65 -0.29
C THR A 1058 -24.14 53.44 -1.55
N GLY A 1059 -23.43 52.82 -2.50
CA GLY A 1059 -22.91 53.51 -3.70
C GLY A 1059 -23.81 53.53 -4.93
N GLN A 1060 -24.88 52.74 -4.98
CA GLN A 1060 -25.69 52.54 -6.22
C GLN A 1060 -27.21 52.48 -5.97
N ALA A 1061 -27.81 53.59 -5.50
CA ALA A 1061 -29.26 53.82 -5.63
C ALA A 1061 -29.57 55.33 -5.61
N GLY A 1062 -30.18 55.86 -6.68
CA GLY A 1062 -30.55 57.27 -6.78
C GLY A 1062 -31.65 57.50 -7.81
N GLY A 1063 -32.87 57.79 -7.34
CA GLY A 1063 -34.12 57.74 -8.13
C GLY A 1063 -34.62 56.29 -8.27
N GLY A 1064 -35.79 55.88 -7.78
CA GLY A 1064 -36.97 56.61 -7.27
C GLY A 1064 -38.14 56.43 -8.24
N ALA A 1065 -39.40 56.20 -7.84
CA ALA A 1065 -40.09 56.21 -6.54
C ALA A 1065 -41.33 55.27 -6.64
N ARG A 1066 -42.21 54.97 -5.67
CA ARG A 1066 -42.46 55.27 -4.24
C ARG A 1066 -42.73 53.89 -3.56
N GLN A 1067 -42.51 53.65 -2.26
CA GLN A 1067 -43.31 54.12 -1.11
C GLN A 1067 -44.82 53.78 -1.22
N ASP A 1068 -45.49 53.21 -0.19
CA ASP A 1068 -45.19 53.27 1.25
C ASP A 1068 -45.50 51.96 2.04
N THR A 1069 -44.71 51.73 3.10
CA THR A 1069 -45.03 51.07 4.41
C THR A 1069 -45.60 49.64 4.44
N SER A 1070 -45.40 48.79 5.46
CA SER A 1070 -44.46 48.65 6.60
C SER A 1070 -44.74 47.24 7.24
N VAL A 1071 -44.07 46.68 8.25
CA VAL A 1071 -43.01 47.08 9.20
C VAL A 1071 -41.94 45.95 9.28
N SER A 1072 -40.88 46.15 10.07
CA SER A 1072 -39.82 45.19 10.46
C SER A 1072 -40.09 44.68 11.91
N PRO A 1073 -39.14 44.20 12.77
CA PRO A 1073 -37.68 43.96 12.62
C PRO A 1073 -37.07 42.70 13.33
N PHE A 1074 -35.74 42.58 13.19
CA PHE A 1074 -34.77 41.75 13.96
C PHE A 1074 -34.77 40.22 13.74
N GLY A 1075 -33.61 39.53 13.90
CA GLY A 1075 -32.23 40.03 14.10
C GLY A 1075 -31.33 39.12 14.95
N TYR A 1076 -30.01 39.37 14.88
CA TYR A 1076 -28.89 38.66 15.56
C TYR A 1076 -28.59 37.24 15.01
N GLU A 1077 -27.35 36.82 14.68
CA GLU A 1077 -26.02 36.85 15.37
C GLU A 1077 -25.86 35.75 16.44
N SER A 1078 -24.69 35.13 16.67
CA SER A 1078 -23.34 35.13 16.03
C SER A 1078 -22.55 33.90 16.56
N GLU A 1079 -21.26 33.78 16.22
CA GLU A 1079 -20.22 32.95 16.89
C GLU A 1079 -20.37 31.41 16.75
N ASP A 1080 -19.39 30.73 16.13
CA ASP A 1080 -18.11 30.21 16.67
C ASP A 1080 -18.31 28.92 17.51
N THR A 1081 -17.43 27.91 17.51
CA THR A 1081 -15.97 27.94 17.35
C THR A 1081 -15.38 26.60 16.84
N THR A 1082 -14.05 26.58 16.61
CA THR A 1082 -13.13 25.42 16.68
C THR A 1082 -13.33 24.19 15.79
N SER A 1083 -12.46 24.05 14.78
CA SER A 1083 -11.63 22.84 14.63
C SER A 1083 -10.24 23.20 14.04
N THR A 1084 -9.26 23.38 14.92
CA THR A 1084 -7.92 22.79 14.77
C THR A 1084 -8.08 21.26 14.77
N THR A 1085 -7.25 20.42 14.15
CA THR A 1085 -5.98 20.51 13.38
C THR A 1085 -6.04 19.42 12.27
N ALA A 1086 -5.14 19.25 11.29
CA ALA A 1086 -3.77 19.69 11.08
C ALA A 1086 -3.49 20.07 9.59
N THR A 1087 -2.30 20.60 9.32
CA THR A 1087 -1.89 21.23 8.05
C THR A 1087 -1.28 20.24 7.03
N PRO A 1088 -1.37 20.50 5.70
CA PRO A 1088 -0.58 19.80 4.68
C PRO A 1088 0.78 20.47 4.39
N GLY A 1089 1.76 19.68 3.95
CA GLY A 1089 3.03 20.15 3.38
C GLY A 1089 4.01 19.00 3.11
N LEU A 1090 4.99 19.14 2.22
CA LEU A 1090 5.17 20.16 1.17
C LEU A 1090 6.21 19.65 0.14
N ARG A 1091 5.99 19.89 -1.16
CA ARG A 1091 7.08 19.85 -2.16
C ARG A 1091 7.09 21.09 -3.05
N THR A 1092 8.08 21.94 -2.79
CA THR A 1092 8.57 22.97 -3.72
C THR A 1092 10.08 23.07 -3.58
N PRO A 1093 10.82 22.95 -4.69
CA PRO A 1093 11.89 23.93 -4.98
C PRO A 1093 11.67 24.52 -6.38
N THR A 1094 11.51 25.84 -6.61
CA THR A 1094 12.37 27.02 -6.36
C THR A 1094 13.61 27.13 -7.27
N THR A 1095 14.09 28.37 -7.41
CA THR A 1095 15.26 28.89 -8.19
C THR A 1095 14.98 29.36 -9.64
N ASN A 1096 15.53 30.48 -10.15
CA ASN A 1096 16.22 31.61 -9.48
C ASN A 1096 16.37 32.88 -10.36
N PHE A 1097 16.41 34.07 -9.73
CA PHE A 1097 16.87 35.39 -10.25
C PHE A 1097 16.15 35.98 -11.50
N THR A 1098 16.18 37.30 -11.83
CA THR A 1098 17.08 38.44 -11.51
C THR A 1098 16.31 39.76 -11.22
N ASN A 1099 17.03 40.81 -10.77
CA ASN A 1099 16.55 42.21 -10.68
C ASN A 1099 16.72 42.97 -12.01
N GLY A 1100 15.85 43.95 -12.32
CA GLY A 1100 16.17 44.99 -13.30
C GLY A 1100 14.99 45.83 -13.87
N ASN A 1101 14.99 47.12 -13.54
CA ASN A 1101 14.42 48.27 -14.27
C ASN A 1101 12.93 48.34 -14.68
N THR A 1102 12.24 49.29 -14.04
CA THR A 1102 11.14 50.13 -14.57
C THR A 1102 11.52 50.85 -15.89
N PRO A 1103 10.56 51.26 -16.76
CA PRO A 1103 9.60 52.32 -16.42
C PRO A 1103 8.14 52.20 -16.91
N GLU A 1104 7.31 53.02 -16.26
CA GLU A 1104 5.98 53.57 -16.61
C GLU A 1104 5.18 53.02 -17.80
N LEU A 1105 3.95 52.59 -17.52
CA LEU A 1105 2.79 53.12 -18.24
C LEU A 1105 1.63 53.39 -17.27
N ARG A 1106 0.94 54.53 -17.43
CA ARG A 1106 -0.10 55.00 -16.51
C ARG A 1106 -1.38 54.15 -16.62
N SER A 1107 -1.96 53.78 -15.47
CA SER A 1107 -3.36 53.29 -15.41
C SER A 1107 -4.02 53.59 -14.06
N ARG A 1108 -4.64 54.79 -14.01
CA ARG A 1108 -5.88 55.14 -13.29
C ARG A 1108 -6.16 54.47 -11.93
N GLU A 1109 -6.09 55.28 -10.87
CA GLU A 1109 -6.45 54.86 -9.50
C GLU A 1109 -7.89 54.35 -9.39
N HIS A 1110 -8.08 53.29 -8.60
CA HIS A 1110 -9.39 52.72 -8.23
C HIS A 1110 -9.45 52.49 -6.70
N PRO A 1111 -10.63 52.60 -6.05
CA PRO A 1111 -10.75 52.77 -4.59
C PRO A 1111 -10.45 51.52 -3.72
N ASN A 1112 -9.96 50.42 -4.29
CA ASN A 1112 -9.83 49.12 -3.60
C ASN A 1112 -8.59 48.98 -2.68
N GLY A 1113 -7.74 49.99 -2.56
CA GLY A 1113 -6.49 49.92 -1.78
C GLY A 1113 -6.70 49.48 -0.33
N SER A 1114 -7.70 50.04 0.36
CA SER A 1114 -8.00 49.72 1.76
C SER A 1114 -8.62 48.33 1.96
N LEU A 1115 -9.35 47.81 0.96
CA LEU A 1115 -9.87 46.44 0.96
C LEU A 1115 -8.74 45.42 0.77
N ASN A 1116 -7.78 45.71 -0.10
CA ASN A 1116 -6.59 44.88 -0.30
C ASN A 1116 -5.71 44.85 0.96
N ALA A 1117 -5.54 45.97 1.67
CA ALA A 1117 -4.79 46.01 2.92
C ALA A 1117 -5.40 45.11 4.02
N VAL A 1118 -6.73 45.15 4.22
CA VAL A 1118 -7.41 44.29 5.20
C VAL A 1118 -7.37 42.81 4.79
N ASN A 1119 -7.48 42.50 3.49
CA ASN A 1119 -7.33 41.11 3.02
C ASN A 1119 -5.89 40.59 3.05
N HIS A 1120 -4.88 41.46 2.95
CA HIS A 1120 -3.48 41.09 3.19
C HIS A 1120 -3.26 40.74 4.67
N LEU A 1121 -3.70 41.60 5.59
CA LEU A 1121 -3.63 41.34 7.03
C LEU A 1121 -4.38 40.06 7.44
N ALA A 1122 -5.47 39.70 6.75
CA ALA A 1122 -6.16 38.43 6.95
C ALA A 1122 -5.29 37.23 6.57
N ARG A 1123 -4.72 37.22 5.36
CA ARG A 1123 -3.83 36.12 4.91
C ARG A 1123 -2.59 36.00 5.79
N GLU A 1124 -2.01 37.12 6.22
CA GLU A 1124 -0.90 37.13 7.17
C GLU A 1124 -1.30 36.52 8.52
N PHE A 1125 -2.49 36.84 9.04
CA PHE A 1125 -3.01 36.27 10.28
C PHE A 1125 -3.25 34.76 10.17
N ASP A 1126 -3.93 34.30 9.12
CA ASP A 1126 -4.21 32.88 8.90
C ASP A 1126 -2.92 32.06 8.75
N GLN A 1127 -1.92 32.58 8.01
CA GLN A 1127 -0.63 31.93 7.86
C GLN A 1127 0.18 31.95 9.16
N ARG A 1128 0.28 33.10 9.84
CA ARG A 1128 0.99 33.19 11.13
C ARG A 1128 0.37 32.31 12.21
N ARG A 1129 -0.95 32.17 12.22
CA ARG A 1129 -1.66 31.22 13.10
C ARG A 1129 -1.20 29.79 12.82
N LEU A 1130 -1.24 29.32 11.58
CA LEU A 1130 -0.78 27.97 11.22
C LEU A 1130 0.68 27.72 11.62
N ASN A 1131 1.59 28.65 11.29
CA ASN A 1131 3.00 28.56 11.69
C ASN A 1131 3.19 28.44 13.22
N PHE A 1132 2.41 29.18 14.02
CA PHE A 1132 2.48 29.06 15.48
C PHE A 1132 1.80 27.77 16.01
N ASP A 1133 0.69 27.35 15.40
CA ASP A 1133 0.01 26.08 15.68
C ASP A 1133 0.88 24.87 15.30
N GLU A 1134 1.91 25.06 14.46
CA GLU A 1134 2.93 24.06 14.06
C GLU A 1134 4.16 24.11 14.97
N ASP A 1135 4.77 25.28 15.21
CA ASP A 1135 5.84 25.48 16.20
C ASP A 1135 5.44 24.89 17.57
N ALA A 1136 4.18 25.07 17.99
CA ALA A 1136 3.67 24.53 19.25
C ALA A 1136 3.55 22.99 19.24
N ARG A 1137 3.14 22.39 18.11
CA ARG A 1137 3.06 20.92 17.96
C ARG A 1137 4.45 20.29 17.89
N ALA A 1138 5.41 20.89 17.19
CA ALA A 1138 6.78 20.41 17.14
C ALA A 1138 7.42 20.30 18.54
N ILE A 1139 7.20 21.29 19.43
CA ILE A 1139 7.70 21.25 20.82
C ILE A 1139 7.05 20.11 21.65
N VAL A 1140 5.85 19.65 21.28
CA VAL A 1140 5.16 18.51 21.93
C VAL A 1140 5.56 17.17 21.32
N GLU A 1141 5.73 17.09 19.99
CA GLU A 1141 6.03 15.87 19.23
C GLU A 1141 7.47 15.37 19.43
N VAL A 1142 8.40 16.26 19.80
CA VAL A 1142 9.84 15.97 20.06
C VAL A 1142 10.09 14.94 21.19
N LYS A 1143 9.07 14.45 21.91
CA LYS A 1143 9.22 13.50 23.03
C LYS A 1143 8.45 12.17 22.91
N VAL A 1144 8.23 11.68 21.70
CA VAL A 1144 7.55 10.37 21.46
C VAL A 1144 8.53 9.18 21.45
N GLU A 1145 9.84 9.38 21.29
CA GLU A 1145 10.83 8.30 21.46
C GLU A 1145 11.13 8.00 22.94
N PRO A 1146 11.04 6.74 23.39
CA PRO A 1146 11.50 6.35 24.73
C PRO A 1146 13.03 6.22 24.76
N GLU A 1147 13.70 7.05 25.57
CA GLU A 1147 15.17 7.05 25.71
C GLU A 1147 15.71 5.70 26.24
N ALA A 1148 16.18 4.85 25.32
CA ALA A 1148 16.70 3.51 25.63
C ALA A 1148 18.22 3.34 25.44
N THR A 1149 18.98 4.41 25.16
CA THR A 1149 20.46 4.43 25.24
C THR A 1149 21.02 5.85 25.45
N ALA A 1150 21.66 6.12 26.59
CA ALA A 1150 22.52 7.29 26.77
C ALA A 1150 23.61 7.06 27.84
N THR A 1151 24.82 6.67 27.40
CA THR A 1151 26.04 6.80 28.23
C THR A 1151 26.92 7.92 27.71
N ASN A 1152 27.08 8.96 28.52
CA ASN A 1152 28.13 9.99 28.46
C ASN A 1152 28.30 10.75 27.12
N GLY A 1153 27.53 11.83 26.95
CA GLY A 1153 27.87 12.94 26.07
C GLY A 1153 27.25 14.24 26.59
N GLN A 1154 28.06 15.22 26.98
CA GLN A 1154 27.56 16.51 27.46
C GLN A 1154 27.10 17.38 26.28
N GLN A 1155 25.83 17.24 25.90
CA GLN A 1155 25.09 18.27 25.18
C GLN A 1155 24.02 18.86 26.09
N GLN A 1156 23.90 20.18 26.11
CA GLN A 1156 22.83 20.87 26.83
C GLN A 1156 21.52 20.71 26.06
N GLN A 1157 20.79 19.61 26.31
CA GLN A 1157 19.38 19.49 25.93
C GLN A 1157 18.63 20.70 26.50
N GLN A 1158 18.12 21.58 25.65
CA GLN A 1158 17.37 22.76 26.11
C GLN A 1158 16.02 22.30 26.64
N HIS A 1159 15.65 22.74 27.84
CA HIS A 1159 14.43 22.27 28.50
C HIS A 1159 13.20 22.70 27.68
N PRO A 1160 12.20 21.82 27.42
CA PRO A 1160 11.03 22.18 26.61
C PRO A 1160 10.24 23.38 27.14
N GLU A 1161 10.32 23.67 28.44
CA GLU A 1161 9.82 24.92 29.02
C GLU A 1161 10.42 26.17 28.39
N ASP A 1162 11.73 26.20 28.12
CA ASP A 1162 12.41 27.39 27.60
C ASP A 1162 12.15 27.57 26.10
N GLU A 1163 12.04 26.48 25.34
CA GLU A 1163 11.49 26.49 23.97
C GLU A 1163 10.09 27.11 23.94
N PHE A 1164 9.20 26.68 24.85
CA PHE A 1164 7.84 27.17 24.92
C PHE A 1164 7.75 28.62 25.46
N ARG A 1165 8.63 29.02 26.38
CA ARG A 1165 8.79 30.43 26.83
C ARG A 1165 9.25 31.33 25.69
N LYS A 1166 10.23 30.90 24.88
CA LYS A 1166 10.66 31.61 23.65
C LYS A 1166 9.51 31.72 22.65
N LEU A 1167 8.75 30.64 22.42
CA LEU A 1167 7.59 30.64 21.52
C LEU A 1167 6.51 31.63 22.00
N LYS A 1168 6.17 31.62 23.29
CA LYS A 1168 5.23 32.55 23.93
C LYS A 1168 5.68 34.01 23.82
N LEU A 1169 6.98 34.29 23.97
CA LEU A 1169 7.54 35.62 23.77
C LEU A 1169 7.46 36.06 22.30
N ARG A 1170 7.82 35.18 21.34
CA ARG A 1170 7.65 35.43 19.90
C ARG A 1170 6.19 35.74 19.55
N PHE A 1171 5.25 34.99 20.11
CA PHE A 1171 3.81 35.20 19.91
C PHE A 1171 3.32 36.54 20.45
N GLU A 1172 3.62 36.90 21.71
CA GLU A 1172 3.20 38.18 22.29
C GLU A 1172 3.81 39.39 21.56
N THR A 1173 5.07 39.30 21.12
CA THR A 1173 5.71 40.35 20.31
C THR A 1173 5.01 40.52 18.96
N TRP A 1174 4.74 39.43 18.23
CA TRP A 1174 3.99 39.49 16.96
C TRP A 1174 2.57 40.00 17.17
N LYS A 1175 1.85 39.52 18.19
CA LYS A 1175 0.49 39.94 18.56
C LYS A 1175 0.42 41.43 18.91
N LYS A 1176 1.45 42.00 19.55
CA LYS A 1176 1.56 43.43 19.86
C LYS A 1176 1.71 44.27 18.59
N ASP A 1177 2.58 43.86 17.67
CA ASP A 1177 2.78 44.49 16.35
C ASP A 1177 1.53 44.37 15.46
N TYR A 1178 0.96 43.17 15.33
CA TYR A 1178 -0.26 42.93 14.56
C TYR A 1178 -1.43 43.77 15.08
N LYS A 1179 -1.61 43.87 16.41
CA LYS A 1179 -2.58 44.80 17.03
C LYS A 1179 -2.25 46.29 16.78
N ALA A 1180 -1.00 46.66 16.49
CA ALA A 1180 -0.67 48.03 16.05
C ALA A 1180 -1.05 48.25 14.58
N ARG A 1181 -0.62 47.37 13.66
CA ARG A 1181 -0.90 47.46 12.21
C ARG A 1181 -2.40 47.36 11.88
N LEU A 1182 -3.16 46.52 12.62
CA LEU A 1182 -4.62 46.45 12.51
C LEU A 1182 -5.31 47.75 13.00
N ARG A 1183 -4.82 48.37 14.08
CA ARG A 1183 -5.30 49.67 14.56
C ARG A 1183 -4.96 50.80 13.59
N GLU A 1184 -3.78 50.79 13.00
CA GLU A 1184 -3.38 51.78 11.99
C GLU A 1184 -4.24 51.66 10.73
N THR A 1185 -4.47 50.44 10.24
CA THR A 1185 -5.35 50.19 9.08
C THR A 1185 -6.78 50.65 9.35
N LYS A 1186 -7.30 50.39 10.57
CA LYS A 1186 -8.60 50.93 11.02
C LYS A 1186 -8.59 52.46 11.14
N ALA A 1187 -7.49 53.08 11.56
CA ALA A 1187 -7.36 54.54 11.62
C ALA A 1187 -7.30 55.17 10.22
N ARG A 1188 -6.62 54.54 9.25
CA ARG A 1188 -6.62 54.95 7.83
C ARG A 1188 -8.03 54.91 7.25
N LEU A 1189 -8.78 53.82 7.48
CA LEU A 1189 -10.20 53.72 7.12
C LEU A 1189 -11.08 54.84 7.73
N HIS A 1190 -10.83 55.25 8.98
CA HIS A 1190 -11.54 56.38 9.59
C HIS A 1190 -11.02 57.77 9.12
N SER A 1191 -9.79 57.86 8.62
CA SER A 1191 -9.21 59.08 8.03
C SER A 1191 -9.89 59.43 6.70
N ASP A 1192 -10.09 58.43 5.82
CA ASP A 1192 -10.72 58.66 4.52
C ASP A 1192 -12.19 59.09 4.68
N LYS A 1193 -12.91 58.55 5.69
CA LYS A 1193 -14.24 59.04 6.08
C LYS A 1193 -14.25 60.52 6.50
N ARG A 1194 -13.16 61.04 7.08
CA ARG A 1194 -12.99 62.48 7.38
C ARG A 1194 -12.59 63.30 6.15
N ARG A 1195 -11.89 62.73 5.17
CA ARG A 1195 -11.57 63.40 3.90
C ARG A 1195 -12.81 63.55 3.01
N HIS A 1196 -13.56 62.47 2.77
CA HIS A 1196 -14.80 62.55 1.96
C HIS A 1196 -15.86 63.49 2.55
N ARG A 1197 -16.06 63.48 3.88
CA ARG A 1197 -17.00 64.40 4.55
C ARG A 1197 -16.60 65.88 4.50
N LYS A 1198 -15.39 66.24 4.06
CA LYS A 1198 -14.96 67.63 3.90
C LYS A 1198 -15.14 68.20 2.48
N TRP A 1199 -15.48 67.37 1.48
CA TRP A 1199 -15.60 67.84 0.09
C TRP A 1199 -17.03 68.24 -0.28
N TRP A 1200 -18.04 67.56 0.28
CA TRP A 1200 -19.46 67.91 0.16
C TRP A 1200 -19.85 68.97 1.20
N GLY A 1201 -19.28 70.17 1.08
CA GLY A 1201 -19.33 71.19 2.12
C GLY A 1201 -19.01 72.62 1.67
N LYS A 1202 -19.35 72.97 0.42
CA LYS A 1202 -19.44 74.34 -0.08
C LYS A 1202 -20.32 74.39 -1.33
#